data_AF-A0A7X2PTI9-F1
#
_entry.id   AF-A0A7X2PTI9-F1
#
_cell.length_a   1.000
_cell.length_b   1.000
_cell.length_c   1.000
_cell.angle_alpha   90.00
_cell.angle_beta   90.00
_cell.angle_gamma   90.00
#
_symmetry.space_group_name_H-M   'P 1'
#
loop_
_entity.id
_entity.type
_entity.pdbx_description
1 polymer ?
#
loop_
_entity_poly.entity_id
_entity_poly.type
_entity_poly.pdbx_seq_one_letter_code
_entity_poly.pdbx_strand_id
1 'polypeptide(L)'
;MKLFWLAISLVSAAAAQETFPASATLDSVVDTAVRDGLIPGAVLVVGHEGKIVHRKAYGSRALAPTREAMTVDTIFDVASLTKVTATTPALMKLFEEGKLRVNDPVTAYLPEFQGGHSDITVRDLLTHFSGLRPDLDLVPTWSGYDTGIRRALQEKSVSPPGTRFVYSDINFELLGEIVRRLSGKALDVYAREAVYAPLGMNETGFHPAASLRPRIAPTEIDASTGQPLRGVVHDPTARYMGGVAGHAGLFSTAGDLAKYAQMLADNGGKLFSPPTVKKFTAPNSPPDQPILRGLGWDIDSGFSAPRGELFPIGSFGHTGFTGTSLWIDPGSKTYVILLTNSVHPKGGKNLNPLRSKIATVVAAALGVAGNASTPSYETLTAAGIRRMSAPNHQVLTGLDVLAAENFAALRGKRIGLITNHTGLDRDGKRNIDAMRAAGVQVTALFSPEHGIAGKDDRPDVADGKDATTGLPIWSLYANGRYRSTPAMLSGVDALVFDMQDAGARFYTYSCTLLSALEEAARTKKPFYVLDRPNPVTGVHVEGPVLDADLHSFVGCAALPVRHGLTLGEIAAMENAERKWGADLHVIKMKNWQRGDWFDSTGLTWTDPSPNMRSLNAAALYPGLALLEAAPNYSVGRGTDAPFEQIGADWIRGPELAQFLNNWVLPGVRVYATRFQPSAGPFAGKMIEGVRFVVVNREQLNAARVGLDLAYALQRLYPGKINFEACRFLIGSREVVEALKSGVAPGQIEERVRQQAQEYEQRRVPFLLY
;
A
#
# COMPACT_ATOMS: atom_id res chain seq x y z
N MET A 1 -26.88 -74.89 43.62
CA MET A 1 -27.64 -73.78 44.25
C MET A 1 -27.63 -72.60 43.27
N LYS A 2 -28.82 -72.22 42.75
CA LYS A 2 -29.25 -70.92 42.17
C LYS A 2 -28.24 -70.09 41.35
N LEU A 3 -28.41 -69.98 40.02
CA LEU A 3 -29.08 -68.87 39.30
C LEU A 3 -28.51 -67.47 39.62
N PHE A 4 -27.96 -66.75 38.62
CA PHE A 4 -28.49 -65.47 38.12
C PHE A 4 -27.71 -64.97 36.89
N TRP A 5 -28.44 -64.25 36.03
CA TRP A 5 -28.09 -63.73 34.71
C TRP A 5 -27.04 -62.62 34.70
N LEU A 6 -26.35 -62.42 33.56
CA LEU A 6 -26.08 -61.08 33.05
C LEU A 6 -25.99 -61.10 31.51
N ALA A 7 -26.85 -60.31 30.86
CA ALA A 7 -26.93 -60.12 29.43
C ALA A 7 -25.74 -59.29 28.91
N ILE A 8 -25.14 -59.72 27.81
CA ILE A 8 -24.13 -58.95 27.07
C ILE A 8 -24.89 -58.09 26.05
N SER A 9 -24.98 -56.78 26.31
CA SER A 9 -25.40 -55.78 25.33
C SER A 9 -24.23 -55.47 24.40
N LEU A 10 -24.33 -55.91 23.15
CA LEU A 10 -23.51 -55.40 22.03
C LEU A 10 -23.94 -53.96 21.72
N VAL A 11 -23.19 -52.99 22.24
CA VAL A 11 -23.27 -51.60 21.76
C VAL A 11 -22.19 -51.44 20.68
N SER A 12 -22.64 -51.45 19.43
CA SER A 12 -21.89 -50.93 18.30
C SER A 12 -21.67 -49.43 18.54
N ALA A 13 -20.45 -49.04 18.89
CA ALA A 13 -20.02 -47.65 18.83
C ALA A 13 -19.80 -47.29 17.35
N ALA A 14 -20.84 -46.78 16.70
CA ALA A 14 -20.66 -46.00 15.48
C ALA A 14 -19.86 -44.75 15.86
N ALA A 15 -18.57 -44.71 15.49
CA ALA A 15 -17.77 -43.50 15.62
C ALA A 15 -18.45 -42.40 14.78
N ALA A 16 -19.03 -41.41 15.46
CA ALA A 16 -19.57 -40.23 14.81
C ALA A 16 -18.42 -39.55 14.06
N GLN A 17 -18.51 -39.54 12.74
CA GLN A 17 -17.61 -38.78 11.89
C GLN A 17 -17.82 -37.31 12.24
N GLU A 18 -16.84 -36.67 12.90
CA GLU A 18 -16.92 -35.26 13.28
C GLU A 18 -17.22 -34.43 12.02
N THR A 19 -18.45 -33.95 11.93
CA THR A 19 -18.89 -33.09 10.83
C THR A 19 -18.27 -31.72 11.02
N PHE A 20 -17.55 -31.22 10.01
CA PHE A 20 -16.97 -29.88 10.04
C PHE A 20 -18.04 -28.84 10.43
N PRO A 21 -17.87 -28.10 11.55
CA PRO A 21 -18.95 -27.34 12.18
C PRO A 21 -19.64 -26.31 11.28
N ALA A 22 -18.91 -25.75 10.31
CA ALA A 22 -19.45 -24.76 9.39
C ALA A 22 -20.06 -25.34 8.10
N SER A 23 -20.16 -26.66 7.95
CA SER A 23 -20.69 -27.27 6.71
C SER A 23 -22.09 -26.77 6.37
N ALA A 24 -23.00 -26.69 7.35
CA ALA A 24 -24.35 -26.18 7.11
C ALA A 24 -24.37 -24.70 6.69
N THR A 25 -23.47 -23.88 7.26
CA THR A 25 -23.32 -22.46 6.89
C THR A 25 -22.76 -22.32 5.47
N LEU A 26 -21.73 -23.10 5.12
CA LEU A 26 -21.17 -23.13 3.77
C LEU A 26 -22.20 -23.58 2.76
N ASP A 27 -22.96 -24.63 3.07
CA ASP A 27 -24.04 -25.13 2.25
C ASP A 27 -25.04 -24.02 1.95
N SER A 28 -25.52 -23.34 3.00
CA SER A 28 -26.47 -22.23 2.87
C SER A 28 -25.93 -21.07 2.03
N VAL A 29 -24.65 -20.72 2.16
CA VAL A 29 -24.00 -19.66 1.38
C VAL A 29 -23.97 -20.01 -0.11
N VAL A 30 -23.55 -21.23 -0.46
CA VAL A 30 -23.45 -21.66 -1.86
C VAL A 30 -24.84 -21.90 -2.46
N ASP A 31 -25.76 -22.55 -1.74
CA ASP A 31 -27.14 -22.77 -2.18
C ASP A 31 -27.87 -21.44 -2.42
N THR A 32 -27.62 -20.43 -1.59
CA THR A 32 -28.13 -19.06 -1.82
C THR A 32 -27.56 -18.47 -3.10
N ALA A 33 -26.26 -18.59 -3.35
CA ALA A 33 -25.66 -18.11 -4.59
C ALA A 33 -26.23 -18.81 -5.84
N VAL A 34 -26.54 -20.11 -5.75
CA VAL A 34 -27.20 -20.85 -6.83
C VAL A 34 -28.64 -20.39 -7.03
N ARG A 35 -29.43 -20.30 -5.95
CA ARG A 35 -30.84 -19.88 -5.99
C ARG A 35 -31.01 -18.47 -6.54
N ASP A 36 -30.14 -17.55 -6.12
CA ASP A 36 -30.16 -16.15 -6.53
C ASP A 36 -29.56 -15.95 -7.94
N GLY A 37 -29.18 -17.06 -8.59
CA GLY A 37 -28.64 -17.09 -9.95
C GLY A 37 -27.27 -16.44 -10.09
N LEU A 38 -26.52 -16.23 -8.99
CA LEU A 38 -25.15 -15.71 -9.03
C LEU A 38 -24.21 -16.69 -9.74
N ILE A 39 -24.45 -17.99 -9.56
CA ILE A 39 -23.73 -19.08 -10.22
C ILE A 39 -24.70 -20.19 -10.64
N PRO A 40 -24.44 -20.95 -11.71
CA PRO A 40 -25.22 -22.14 -12.06
C PRO A 40 -25.18 -23.25 -11.02
N GLY A 41 -24.02 -23.40 -10.39
CA GLY A 41 -23.64 -24.48 -9.50
C GLY A 41 -22.17 -24.35 -9.11
N ALA A 42 -21.70 -25.20 -8.21
CA ALA A 42 -20.30 -25.23 -7.80
C ALA A 42 -19.89 -26.59 -7.24
N VAL A 43 -18.58 -26.82 -7.19
CA VAL A 43 -17.95 -27.80 -6.29
C VAL A 43 -17.09 -27.02 -5.30
N LEU A 44 -17.39 -27.14 -4.01
CA LEU A 44 -16.61 -26.55 -2.91
C LEU A 44 -15.83 -27.66 -2.21
N VAL A 45 -14.52 -27.46 -2.05
CA VAL A 45 -13.65 -28.31 -1.24
C VAL A 45 -12.90 -27.45 -0.22
N VAL A 46 -12.92 -27.88 1.04
CA VAL A 46 -12.10 -27.32 2.12
C VAL A 46 -11.21 -28.43 2.65
N GLY A 47 -9.90 -28.21 2.60
CA GLY A 47 -8.92 -29.06 3.28
C GLY A 47 -8.36 -28.36 4.51
N HIS A 48 -8.10 -29.13 5.55
CA HIS A 48 -7.49 -28.66 6.79
C HIS A 48 -6.66 -29.80 7.41
N GLU A 49 -5.42 -29.52 7.76
CA GLU A 49 -4.49 -30.46 8.42
C GLU A 49 -4.42 -31.86 7.75
N GLY A 50 -4.32 -31.89 6.42
CA GLY A 50 -4.20 -33.14 5.66
C GLY A 50 -5.51 -33.88 5.42
N LYS A 51 -6.65 -33.34 5.85
CA LYS A 51 -7.98 -33.93 5.68
C LYS A 51 -8.89 -33.01 4.86
N ILE A 52 -9.74 -33.61 4.04
CA ILE A 52 -10.84 -32.87 3.41
C ILE A 52 -11.99 -32.82 4.41
N VAL A 53 -12.23 -31.65 4.97
CA VAL A 53 -13.24 -31.41 6.01
C VAL A 53 -14.60 -31.01 5.41
N HIS A 54 -14.61 -30.51 4.17
CA HIS A 54 -15.84 -30.24 3.42
C HIS A 54 -15.64 -30.56 1.94
N ARG A 55 -16.59 -31.28 1.33
CA ARG A 55 -16.63 -31.56 -0.10
C ARG A 55 -18.08 -31.73 -0.54
N LYS A 56 -18.58 -30.83 -1.38
CA LYS A 56 -19.95 -30.90 -1.87
C LYS A 56 -20.11 -30.28 -3.25
N ALA A 57 -21.03 -30.84 -4.02
CA ALA A 57 -21.49 -30.30 -5.30
C ALA A 57 -22.88 -29.64 -5.12
N TYR A 58 -23.07 -28.52 -5.81
CA TYR A 58 -24.25 -27.65 -5.68
C TYR A 58 -24.78 -27.29 -7.06
N GLY A 59 -26.10 -27.17 -7.17
CA GLY A 59 -26.74 -26.67 -8.38
C GLY A 59 -26.49 -27.51 -9.64
N SER A 60 -26.30 -26.83 -10.77
CA SER A 60 -26.18 -27.44 -12.10
C SER A 60 -24.82 -27.13 -12.72
N ARG A 61 -24.17 -28.12 -13.37
CA ARG A 61 -22.96 -27.87 -14.18
C ARG A 61 -23.27 -27.21 -15.51
N ALA A 62 -24.47 -27.44 -16.06
CA ALA A 62 -24.98 -26.82 -17.26
C ALA A 62 -26.42 -26.35 -17.03
N LEU A 63 -26.75 -25.16 -17.52
CA LEU A 63 -28.12 -24.63 -17.61
C LEU A 63 -28.66 -24.74 -19.04
N ALA A 64 -27.76 -24.68 -20.03
CA ALA A 64 -28.07 -24.75 -21.46
C ALA A 64 -27.07 -25.68 -22.18
N PRO A 65 -27.48 -26.35 -23.28
CA PRO A 65 -28.84 -26.37 -23.84
C PRO A 65 -29.82 -27.20 -22.99
N THR A 66 -29.30 -28.10 -22.17
CA THR A 66 -30.09 -28.86 -21.19
C THR A 66 -29.50 -28.63 -19.79
N ARG A 67 -30.37 -28.68 -18.79
CA ARG A 67 -29.95 -28.57 -17.40
C ARG A 67 -29.34 -29.88 -16.95
N GLU A 68 -28.09 -29.85 -16.49
CA GLU A 68 -27.35 -31.00 -15.99
C GLU A 68 -26.91 -30.78 -14.55
N ALA A 69 -27.17 -31.74 -13.67
CA ALA A 69 -26.79 -31.66 -12.26
C ALA A 69 -25.26 -31.56 -12.08
N MET A 70 -24.83 -30.76 -11.11
CA MET A 70 -23.44 -30.69 -10.71
C MET A 70 -23.05 -31.97 -9.95
N THR A 71 -21.85 -32.48 -10.21
CA THR A 71 -21.27 -33.63 -9.50
C THR A 71 -19.87 -33.30 -9.01
N VAL A 72 -19.41 -33.93 -7.92
CA VAL A 72 -18.10 -33.63 -7.30
C VAL A 72 -16.89 -33.90 -8.20
N ASP A 73 -17.08 -34.73 -9.22
CA ASP A 73 -16.11 -35.11 -10.25
C ASP A 73 -16.24 -34.26 -11.52
N THR A 74 -17.02 -33.16 -11.50
CA THR A 74 -17.16 -32.25 -12.64
C THR A 74 -15.82 -31.60 -12.95
N ILE A 75 -15.48 -31.55 -14.23
CA ILE A 75 -14.26 -30.95 -14.77
C ILE A 75 -14.58 -29.51 -15.18
N PHE A 76 -13.77 -28.55 -14.75
CA PHE A 76 -13.95 -27.13 -15.04
C PHE A 76 -12.80 -26.61 -15.89
N ASP A 77 -13.09 -25.68 -16.79
CA ASP A 77 -12.08 -24.74 -17.27
C ASP A 77 -11.69 -23.83 -16.09
N VAL A 78 -10.45 -23.97 -15.63
CA VAL A 78 -9.98 -23.24 -14.44
C VAL A 78 -9.41 -21.86 -14.76
N ALA A 79 -9.44 -21.44 -16.03
CA ALA A 79 -9.01 -20.14 -16.51
C ALA A 79 -7.63 -19.75 -15.93
N SER A 80 -7.51 -18.56 -15.35
CA SER A 80 -6.26 -18.03 -14.78
C SER A 80 -5.66 -18.84 -13.63
N LEU A 81 -6.36 -19.83 -13.04
CA LEU A 81 -5.67 -20.77 -12.14
C LEU A 81 -4.52 -21.50 -12.85
N THR A 82 -4.59 -21.64 -14.18
CA THR A 82 -3.50 -22.16 -15.04
C THR A 82 -2.14 -21.54 -14.70
N LYS A 83 -2.09 -20.23 -14.42
CA LYS A 83 -0.86 -19.52 -14.05
C LYS A 83 -0.16 -20.18 -12.87
N VAL A 84 -0.93 -20.52 -11.83
CA VAL A 84 -0.42 -21.01 -10.55
C VAL A 84 -0.45 -22.53 -10.42
N THR A 85 -1.15 -23.24 -11.32
CA THR A 85 -1.24 -24.71 -11.29
C THR A 85 -0.45 -25.39 -12.41
N ALA A 86 -0.13 -24.69 -13.50
CA ALA A 86 0.69 -25.21 -14.60
C ALA A 86 2.04 -24.48 -14.70
N THR A 87 2.01 -23.18 -14.97
CA THR A 87 3.21 -22.40 -15.35
C THR A 87 4.14 -22.17 -14.16
N THR A 88 3.60 -21.73 -13.03
CA THR A 88 4.38 -21.48 -11.81
C THR A 88 5.08 -22.76 -11.30
N PRO A 89 4.40 -23.90 -11.08
CA PRO A 89 5.09 -25.11 -10.62
C PRO A 89 6.06 -25.70 -11.66
N ALA A 90 5.82 -25.53 -12.96
CA ALA A 90 6.81 -25.87 -13.98
C ALA A 90 8.10 -25.02 -13.84
N LEU A 91 7.96 -23.72 -13.59
CA LEU A 91 9.11 -22.84 -13.32
C LEU A 91 9.79 -23.17 -12.00
N MET A 92 9.04 -23.59 -10.96
CA MET A 92 9.63 -24.06 -9.70
C MET A 92 10.52 -25.28 -9.93
N LYS A 93 10.13 -26.22 -10.82
CA LYS A 93 10.99 -27.36 -11.19
C LYS A 93 12.27 -26.91 -11.87
N LEU A 94 12.15 -26.05 -12.88
CA LEU A 94 13.30 -25.51 -13.59
C LEU A 94 14.22 -24.68 -12.68
N PHE A 95 13.66 -24.01 -11.67
CA PHE A 95 14.41 -23.31 -10.62
C PHE A 95 15.20 -24.29 -9.74
N GLU A 96 14.60 -25.39 -9.27
CA GLU A 96 15.31 -26.41 -8.49
C GLU A 96 16.38 -27.15 -9.30
N GLU A 97 16.16 -27.32 -10.61
CA GLU A 97 17.15 -27.85 -11.55
C GLU A 97 18.29 -26.86 -11.85
N GLY A 98 18.24 -25.63 -11.31
CA GLY A 98 19.24 -24.58 -11.55
C GLY A 98 19.21 -23.98 -12.95
N LYS A 99 18.17 -24.27 -13.74
CA LYS A 99 17.98 -23.79 -15.12
C LYS A 99 17.33 -22.41 -15.21
N LEU A 100 16.73 -21.94 -14.11
CA LEU A 100 16.04 -20.66 -14.03
C LEU A 100 16.51 -19.88 -12.81
N ARG A 101 16.76 -18.58 -12.98
CA ARG A 101 16.92 -17.62 -11.88
C ARG A 101 15.89 -16.51 -12.03
N VAL A 102 15.22 -16.20 -10.94
CA VAL A 102 14.10 -15.24 -10.96
C VAL A 102 14.52 -13.79 -11.18
N ASN A 103 15.78 -13.44 -10.91
CA ASN A 103 16.28 -12.07 -11.11
C ASN A 103 16.99 -11.89 -12.47
N ASP A 104 17.11 -12.95 -13.27
CA ASP A 104 17.69 -12.81 -14.60
C ASP A 104 16.72 -12.02 -15.50
N PRO A 105 17.25 -11.21 -16.43
CA PRO A 105 16.43 -10.57 -17.44
C PRO A 105 15.77 -11.64 -18.31
N VAL A 106 14.55 -11.37 -18.79
CA VAL A 106 13.80 -12.28 -19.67
C VAL A 106 14.60 -12.60 -20.94
N THR A 107 15.42 -11.66 -21.42
CA THR A 107 16.32 -11.83 -22.57
C THR A 107 17.39 -12.91 -22.37
N ALA A 108 17.69 -13.32 -21.13
CA ALA A 108 18.55 -14.48 -20.88
C ALA A 108 17.94 -15.80 -21.37
N TYR A 109 16.60 -15.87 -21.44
CA TYR A 109 15.85 -17.07 -21.84
C TYR A 109 15.15 -16.88 -23.19
N LEU A 110 14.75 -15.65 -23.50
CA LEU A 110 14.10 -15.21 -24.72
C LEU A 110 14.92 -14.09 -25.38
N PRO A 111 16.06 -14.40 -26.03
CA PRO A 111 17.00 -13.38 -26.53
C PRO A 111 16.39 -12.35 -27.49
N GLU A 112 15.32 -12.71 -28.17
CA GLU A 112 14.60 -11.83 -29.10
C GLU A 112 13.56 -10.91 -28.41
N PHE A 113 13.33 -11.06 -27.11
CA PHE A 113 12.33 -10.29 -26.38
C PHE A 113 12.63 -8.79 -26.44
N GLN A 114 11.67 -8.00 -26.93
CA GLN A 114 11.79 -6.57 -27.19
C GLN A 114 13.07 -6.21 -27.99
N GLY A 115 13.46 -7.08 -28.94
CA GLY A 115 14.66 -6.88 -29.76
C GLY A 115 15.98 -7.14 -29.02
N GLY A 116 15.95 -7.77 -27.85
CA GLY A 116 17.13 -8.16 -27.07
C GLY A 116 17.65 -7.12 -26.08
N HIS A 117 16.86 -6.07 -25.80
CA HIS A 117 17.26 -4.95 -24.95
C HIS A 117 16.29 -4.69 -23.78
N SER A 118 15.59 -5.72 -23.30
CA SER A 118 14.65 -5.57 -22.18
C SER A 118 15.32 -5.74 -20.82
N ASP A 119 15.00 -4.83 -19.89
CA ASP A 119 15.39 -4.90 -18.47
C ASP A 119 14.36 -5.66 -17.60
N ILE A 120 13.26 -6.14 -18.18
CA ILE A 120 12.25 -6.93 -17.45
C ILE A 120 12.88 -8.24 -16.98
N THR A 121 12.74 -8.56 -15.71
CA THR A 121 13.18 -9.84 -15.12
C THR A 121 12.08 -10.89 -15.08
N VAL A 122 12.47 -12.15 -14.90
CA VAL A 122 11.51 -13.25 -14.67
C VAL A 122 10.62 -12.98 -13.44
N ARG A 123 11.18 -12.35 -12.40
CA ARG A 123 10.44 -11.89 -11.21
C ARG A 123 9.36 -10.91 -11.60
N ASP A 124 9.66 -9.91 -12.42
CA ASP A 124 8.68 -8.90 -12.83
C ASP A 124 7.50 -9.51 -13.60
N LEU A 125 7.77 -10.53 -14.43
CA LEU A 125 6.70 -11.31 -15.07
C LEU A 125 5.84 -12.04 -14.02
N LEU A 126 6.49 -12.80 -13.12
CA LEU A 126 5.83 -13.62 -12.09
C LEU A 126 5.02 -12.80 -11.08
N THR A 127 5.44 -11.57 -10.78
CA THR A 127 4.78 -10.68 -9.81
C THR A 127 3.83 -9.67 -10.46
N HIS A 128 3.74 -9.65 -11.79
CA HIS A 128 2.96 -8.66 -12.55
C HIS A 128 3.45 -7.21 -12.42
N PHE A 129 4.77 -7.04 -12.30
CA PHE A 129 5.45 -5.74 -12.28
C PHE A 129 6.28 -5.46 -13.55
N SER A 130 6.10 -6.23 -14.62
CA SER A 130 6.78 -6.06 -15.90
C SER A 130 6.46 -4.75 -16.63
N GLY A 131 5.34 -4.12 -16.25
CA GLY A 131 4.76 -2.99 -16.97
C GLY A 131 4.13 -3.37 -18.31
N LEU A 132 4.03 -4.65 -18.68
CA LEU A 132 3.30 -5.07 -19.88
C LEU A 132 1.79 -4.81 -19.71
N ARG A 133 1.10 -4.53 -20.81
CA ARG A 133 -0.36 -4.36 -20.81
C ARG A 133 -1.08 -5.66 -20.44
N PRO A 134 -2.38 -5.62 -20.09
CA PRO A 134 -3.10 -6.81 -19.63
C PRO A 134 -3.08 -7.97 -20.63
N ASP A 135 -3.41 -7.73 -21.91
CA ASP A 135 -3.68 -8.79 -22.88
C ASP A 135 -3.14 -8.44 -24.28
N LEU A 136 -2.92 -9.47 -25.12
CA LEU A 136 -2.62 -9.31 -26.53
C LEU A 136 -3.86 -8.84 -27.33
N ASP A 137 -3.63 -8.02 -28.36
CA ASP A 137 -4.70 -7.69 -29.29
C ASP A 137 -5.12 -8.91 -30.12
N LEU A 138 -6.42 -9.21 -30.09
CA LEU A 138 -7.03 -10.26 -30.91
C LEU A 138 -7.35 -9.81 -32.34
N VAL A 139 -7.16 -8.52 -32.64
CA VAL A 139 -7.46 -7.89 -33.94
C VAL A 139 -6.18 -7.26 -34.52
N PRO A 140 -5.84 -7.52 -35.80
CA PRO A 140 -6.47 -8.48 -36.70
C PRO A 140 -6.32 -9.92 -36.20
N THR A 141 -7.30 -10.78 -36.53
CA THR A 141 -7.33 -12.18 -36.10
C THR A 141 -6.03 -12.91 -36.44
N TRP A 142 -5.56 -13.72 -35.50
CA TRP A 142 -4.35 -14.53 -35.64
C TRP A 142 -4.56 -15.91 -35.02
N SER A 143 -3.68 -16.86 -35.37
CA SER A 143 -3.71 -18.19 -34.78
C SER A 143 -2.31 -18.82 -34.74
N GLY A 144 -2.18 -19.82 -33.89
CA GLY A 144 -0.96 -20.58 -33.66
C GLY A 144 -0.17 -20.05 -32.46
N TYR A 145 0.32 -21.00 -31.65
CA TYR A 145 1.14 -20.72 -30.47
C TYR A 145 2.32 -19.78 -30.79
N ASP A 146 3.11 -20.11 -31.82
CA ASP A 146 4.28 -19.30 -32.21
C ASP A 146 3.92 -17.88 -32.64
N THR A 147 2.73 -17.68 -33.22
CA THR A 147 2.23 -16.35 -33.58
C THR A 147 1.90 -15.53 -32.34
N GLY A 148 1.24 -16.16 -31.34
CA GLY A 148 0.98 -15.53 -30.04
C GLY A 148 2.27 -15.13 -29.33
N ILE A 149 3.24 -16.04 -29.27
CA ILE A 149 4.55 -15.76 -28.67
C ILE A 149 5.30 -14.66 -29.42
N ARG A 150 5.31 -14.65 -30.76
CA ARG A 150 5.92 -13.53 -31.52
C ARG A 150 5.28 -12.19 -31.20
N ARG A 151 3.96 -12.15 -30.97
CA ARG A 151 3.26 -10.93 -30.56
C ARG A 151 3.68 -10.52 -29.15
N ALA A 152 3.60 -11.43 -28.17
CA ALA A 152 4.04 -11.20 -26.80
C ALA A 152 5.50 -10.72 -26.71
N LEU A 153 6.38 -11.26 -27.56
CA LEU A 153 7.79 -10.86 -27.59
C LEU A 153 8.01 -9.41 -28.05
N GLN A 154 7.07 -8.84 -28.80
CA GLN A 154 7.13 -7.47 -29.34
C GLN A 154 6.43 -6.45 -28.45
N GLU A 155 5.71 -6.90 -27.43
CA GLU A 155 4.95 -6.03 -26.53
C GLU A 155 5.89 -5.15 -25.72
N LYS A 156 5.57 -3.85 -25.69
CA LYS A 156 6.35 -2.84 -24.96
C LYS A 156 5.70 -2.58 -23.61
N SER A 157 6.53 -2.35 -22.59
CA SER A 157 6.03 -1.96 -21.28
C SER A 157 5.38 -0.57 -21.35
N VAL A 158 4.19 -0.44 -20.77
CA VAL A 158 3.46 0.83 -20.58
C VAL A 158 3.93 1.61 -19.35
N SER A 159 4.76 0.99 -18.50
CA SER A 159 5.45 1.60 -17.37
C SER A 159 6.81 0.91 -17.15
N PRO A 160 7.80 1.56 -16.50
CA PRO A 160 9.06 0.89 -16.20
C PRO A 160 8.85 -0.37 -15.33
N PRO A 161 9.64 -1.44 -15.54
CA PRO A 161 9.56 -2.64 -14.71
C PRO A 161 9.78 -2.32 -13.23
N GLY A 162 9.09 -3.03 -12.33
CA GLY A 162 9.18 -2.82 -10.88
C GLY A 162 8.43 -1.60 -10.33
N THR A 163 7.83 -0.75 -11.17
CA THR A 163 7.21 0.52 -10.69
C THR A 163 5.71 0.45 -10.47
N ARG A 164 5.02 -0.47 -11.16
CA ARG A 164 3.56 -0.57 -11.12
C ARG A 164 3.10 -2.01 -11.28
N PHE A 165 2.10 -2.38 -10.47
CA PHE A 165 1.36 -3.61 -10.65
C PHE A 165 0.35 -3.49 -11.81
N VAL A 166 0.51 -4.34 -12.82
CA VAL A 166 -0.45 -4.53 -13.92
C VAL A 166 -0.67 -6.02 -14.10
N TYR A 167 -1.83 -6.51 -13.68
CA TYR A 167 -2.21 -7.90 -13.92
C TYR A 167 -2.27 -8.16 -15.43
N SER A 168 -1.34 -8.98 -15.91
CA SER A 168 -1.04 -9.17 -17.33
C SER A 168 -0.88 -10.64 -17.67
N ASP A 169 -1.66 -11.09 -18.64
CA ASP A 169 -1.64 -12.45 -19.18
C ASP A 169 -0.44 -12.66 -20.10
N ILE A 170 0.02 -11.59 -20.78
CA ILE A 170 1.25 -11.56 -21.59
C ILE A 170 2.46 -12.02 -20.78
N ASN A 171 2.52 -11.65 -19.49
CA ASN A 171 3.59 -12.12 -18.60
C ASN A 171 3.64 -13.64 -18.55
N PHE A 172 2.48 -14.28 -18.42
CA PHE A 172 2.39 -15.72 -18.28
C PHE A 172 2.48 -16.46 -19.61
N GLU A 173 2.12 -15.83 -20.72
CA GLU A 173 2.42 -16.32 -22.07
C GLU A 173 3.94 -16.43 -22.28
N LEU A 174 4.69 -15.38 -21.94
CA LEU A 174 6.16 -15.36 -22.00
C LEU A 174 6.78 -16.38 -21.03
N LEU A 175 6.25 -16.49 -19.81
CA LEU A 175 6.71 -17.49 -18.84
C LEU A 175 6.45 -18.93 -19.30
N GLY A 176 5.32 -19.19 -19.96
CA GLY A 176 5.03 -20.48 -20.59
C GLY A 176 6.04 -20.82 -21.70
N GLU A 177 6.45 -19.81 -22.47
CA GLU A 177 7.50 -19.97 -23.48
C GLU A 177 8.88 -20.24 -22.85
N ILE A 178 9.23 -19.58 -21.74
CA ILE A 178 10.45 -19.89 -20.98
C ILE A 178 10.45 -21.35 -20.52
N VAL A 179 9.31 -21.85 -20.00
CA VAL A 179 9.17 -23.28 -19.67
C VAL A 179 9.44 -24.15 -20.88
N ARG A 180 8.86 -23.82 -22.05
CA ARG A 180 9.04 -24.61 -23.27
C ARG A 180 10.50 -24.68 -23.71
N ARG A 181 11.22 -23.55 -23.67
CA ARG A 181 12.64 -23.50 -24.07
C ARG A 181 13.57 -24.24 -23.11
N LEU A 182 13.35 -24.08 -21.81
CA LEU A 182 14.21 -24.68 -20.79
C LEU A 182 13.96 -26.18 -20.58
N SER A 183 12.73 -26.64 -20.78
CA SER A 183 12.37 -28.06 -20.67
C SER A 183 12.51 -28.83 -21.99
N GLY A 184 12.47 -28.14 -23.13
CA GLY A 184 12.39 -28.75 -24.46
C GLY A 184 11.02 -29.37 -24.77
N LYS A 185 10.00 -29.11 -23.95
CA LYS A 185 8.65 -29.70 -24.06
C LYS A 185 7.57 -28.64 -24.00
N ALA A 186 6.44 -28.87 -24.68
CA ALA A 186 5.27 -28.01 -24.54
C ALA A 186 4.77 -27.99 -23.07
N LEU A 187 4.17 -26.87 -22.66
CA LEU A 187 3.76 -26.65 -21.26
C LEU A 187 2.81 -27.74 -20.74
N ASP A 188 1.87 -28.18 -21.56
CA ASP A 188 0.92 -29.25 -21.24
C ASP A 188 1.60 -30.59 -20.98
N VAL A 189 2.62 -30.94 -21.77
CA VAL A 189 3.43 -32.14 -21.60
C VAL A 189 4.30 -32.03 -20.35
N TYR A 190 5.05 -30.94 -20.20
CA TYR A 190 5.97 -30.77 -19.08
C TYR A 190 5.24 -30.67 -17.74
N ALA A 191 4.15 -29.90 -17.65
CA ALA A 191 3.36 -29.82 -16.42
C ALA A 191 2.74 -31.18 -16.04
N ARG A 192 2.29 -31.97 -17.02
CA ARG A 192 1.78 -33.32 -16.77
C ARG A 192 2.85 -34.22 -16.17
N GLU A 193 4.03 -34.28 -16.78
CA GLU A 193 5.11 -35.16 -16.33
C GLU A 193 5.73 -34.70 -15.02
N ALA A 194 5.98 -33.40 -14.87
CA ALA A 194 6.76 -32.86 -13.78
C ALA A 194 5.92 -32.51 -12.54
N VAL A 195 4.59 -32.36 -12.68
CA VAL A 195 3.67 -31.92 -11.62
C VAL A 195 2.49 -32.88 -11.45
N TYR A 196 1.68 -33.09 -12.49
CA TYR A 196 0.38 -33.77 -12.33
C TYR A 196 0.51 -35.27 -12.09
N ALA A 197 1.29 -35.99 -12.90
CA ALA A 197 1.48 -37.42 -12.75
C ALA A 197 2.13 -37.80 -11.39
N PRO A 198 3.18 -37.11 -10.92
CA PRO A 198 3.73 -37.34 -9.57
C PRO A 198 2.74 -37.10 -8.43
N LEU A 199 1.79 -36.17 -8.60
CA LEU A 199 0.74 -35.89 -7.61
C LEU A 199 -0.52 -36.74 -7.79
N GLY A 200 -0.57 -37.60 -8.82
CA GLY A 200 -1.76 -38.37 -9.17
C GLY A 200 -2.95 -37.52 -9.59
N MET A 201 -2.71 -36.35 -10.18
CA MET A 201 -3.73 -35.45 -10.73
C MET A 201 -4.15 -35.91 -12.13
N ASN A 202 -4.86 -37.04 -12.20
CA ASN A 202 -5.13 -37.76 -13.44
C ASN A 202 -6.17 -37.10 -14.36
N GLU A 203 -6.93 -36.12 -13.86
CA GLU A 203 -7.98 -35.41 -14.58
C GLU A 203 -7.66 -33.92 -14.74
N THR A 204 -6.40 -33.55 -14.51
CA THR A 204 -5.88 -32.21 -14.74
C THR A 204 -5.04 -32.19 -16.00
N GLY A 205 -5.38 -31.30 -16.94
CA GLY A 205 -4.65 -31.18 -18.19
C GLY A 205 -5.26 -30.17 -19.14
N PHE A 206 -4.53 -29.91 -20.22
CA PHE A 206 -5.02 -29.17 -21.37
C PHE A 206 -5.70 -30.14 -22.34
N HIS A 207 -6.54 -29.63 -23.24
CA HIS A 207 -7.24 -30.45 -24.26
C HIS A 207 -7.89 -31.71 -23.70
N PRO A 208 -8.88 -31.58 -22.80
CA PRO A 208 -9.53 -32.75 -22.22
C PRO A 208 -10.11 -33.65 -23.31
N ALA A 209 -9.93 -34.97 -23.15
CA ALA A 209 -10.37 -35.95 -24.14
C ALA A 209 -11.89 -35.82 -24.40
N ALA A 210 -12.31 -36.05 -25.65
CA ALA A 210 -13.72 -35.93 -26.04
C ALA A 210 -14.66 -36.83 -25.21
N SER A 211 -14.18 -37.97 -24.73
CA SER A 211 -14.91 -38.88 -23.83
C SER A 211 -15.26 -38.26 -22.47
N LEU A 212 -14.51 -37.25 -22.02
CA LEU A 212 -14.75 -36.54 -20.76
C LEU A 212 -15.77 -35.42 -20.90
N ARG A 213 -16.14 -35.02 -22.14
CA ARG A 213 -17.02 -33.88 -22.40
C ARG A 213 -18.33 -33.87 -21.60
N PRO A 214 -19.04 -35.01 -21.37
CA PRO A 214 -20.24 -35.04 -20.52
C PRO A 214 -20.01 -34.64 -19.06
N ARG A 215 -18.77 -34.76 -18.55
CA ARG A 215 -18.39 -34.36 -17.18
C ARG A 215 -17.85 -32.94 -17.11
N ILE A 216 -17.61 -32.28 -18.24
CA ILE A 216 -17.08 -30.91 -18.29
C ILE A 216 -18.23 -29.91 -18.13
N ALA A 217 -18.09 -28.95 -17.22
CA ALA A 217 -19.00 -27.81 -17.10
C ALA A 217 -18.80 -26.86 -18.32
N PRO A 218 -19.84 -26.63 -19.15
CA PRO A 218 -19.74 -25.66 -20.24
C PRO A 218 -19.62 -24.23 -19.72
N THR A 219 -18.81 -23.40 -20.38
CA THR A 219 -18.70 -21.95 -20.12
C THR A 219 -19.71 -21.16 -20.95
N GLU A 220 -19.41 -19.91 -21.33
CA GLU A 220 -20.38 -19.07 -22.05
C GLU A 220 -20.77 -19.63 -23.42
N ILE A 221 -21.95 -19.21 -23.90
CA ILE A 221 -22.40 -19.47 -25.26
C ILE A 221 -21.51 -18.67 -26.22
N ASP A 222 -20.80 -19.38 -27.10
CA ASP A 222 -19.99 -18.76 -28.14
C ASP A 222 -20.92 -18.06 -29.14
N ALA A 223 -20.76 -16.75 -29.28
CA ALA A 223 -21.58 -15.92 -30.16
C ALA A 223 -21.51 -16.36 -31.64
N SER A 224 -20.41 -17.00 -32.06
CA SER A 224 -20.22 -17.46 -33.44
C SER A 224 -20.94 -18.77 -33.74
N THR A 225 -21.09 -19.66 -32.75
CA THR A 225 -21.69 -20.99 -32.95
C THR A 225 -23.09 -21.12 -32.35
N GLY A 226 -23.47 -20.21 -31.45
CA GLY A 226 -24.69 -20.30 -30.65
C GLY A 226 -24.68 -21.44 -29.63
N GLN A 227 -23.55 -22.14 -29.46
CA GLN A 227 -23.40 -23.26 -28.54
C GLN A 227 -22.50 -22.91 -27.34
N PRO A 228 -22.77 -23.46 -26.14
CA PRO A 228 -21.85 -23.33 -25.01
C PRO A 228 -20.47 -23.92 -25.33
N LEU A 229 -19.41 -23.18 -25.00
CA LEU A 229 -18.04 -23.70 -25.03
C LEU A 229 -17.92 -24.84 -24.01
N ARG A 230 -17.51 -26.04 -24.46
CA ARG A 230 -17.42 -27.23 -23.60
C ARG A 230 -16.27 -28.13 -24.04
N GLY A 231 -15.30 -28.33 -23.15
CA GLY A 231 -14.04 -29.00 -23.46
C GLY A 231 -13.09 -28.18 -24.34
N VAL A 232 -13.36 -26.88 -24.45
CA VAL A 232 -12.55 -25.89 -25.17
C VAL A 232 -12.33 -24.73 -24.21
N VAL A 233 -11.08 -24.23 -24.13
CA VAL A 233 -10.73 -23.12 -23.25
C VAL A 233 -11.59 -21.88 -23.57
N HIS A 234 -12.08 -21.21 -22.54
CA HIS A 234 -12.87 -20.00 -22.61
C HIS A 234 -12.04 -18.81 -23.11
N ASP A 235 -10.85 -18.66 -22.56
CA ASP A 235 -9.94 -17.55 -22.88
C ASP A 235 -9.64 -17.49 -24.39
N PRO A 236 -9.97 -16.36 -25.07
CA PRO A 236 -9.81 -16.26 -26.51
C PRO A 236 -8.34 -16.26 -26.95
N THR A 237 -7.43 -15.67 -26.18
CA THR A 237 -6.00 -15.65 -26.51
C THR A 237 -5.43 -17.07 -26.47
N ALA A 238 -5.72 -17.84 -25.42
CA ALA A 238 -5.35 -19.24 -25.32
C ALA A 238 -5.96 -20.07 -26.46
N ARG A 239 -7.22 -19.82 -26.86
CA ARG A 239 -7.81 -20.46 -28.05
C ARG A 239 -7.02 -20.13 -29.32
N TYR A 240 -6.65 -18.87 -29.54
CA TYR A 240 -5.88 -18.45 -30.71
C TYR A 240 -4.48 -19.07 -30.71
N MET A 241 -3.89 -19.29 -29.53
CA MET A 241 -2.63 -20.02 -29.34
C MET A 241 -2.76 -21.54 -29.49
N GLY A 242 -3.96 -22.07 -29.78
CA GLY A 242 -4.19 -23.49 -30.00
C GLY A 242 -4.62 -24.27 -28.76
N GLY A 243 -4.93 -23.61 -27.65
CA GLY A 243 -5.53 -24.19 -26.43
C GLY A 243 -4.56 -24.42 -25.27
N VAL A 244 -3.25 -24.27 -25.49
CA VAL A 244 -2.21 -24.34 -24.47
C VAL A 244 -1.49 -23.00 -24.38
N ALA A 245 -1.67 -22.29 -23.27
CA ALA A 245 -0.95 -21.06 -22.98
C ALA A 245 -0.58 -20.98 -21.49
N GLY A 246 0.42 -20.18 -21.16
CA GLY A 246 0.89 -20.10 -19.77
C GLY A 246 -0.08 -19.39 -18.83
N HIS A 247 -1.03 -18.62 -19.36
CA HIS A 247 -2.00 -17.85 -18.57
C HIS A 247 -3.36 -18.54 -18.42
N ALA A 248 -3.75 -19.42 -19.36
CA ALA A 248 -5.05 -20.10 -19.43
C ALA A 248 -4.99 -21.38 -20.30
N GLY A 249 -6.02 -22.24 -20.23
CA GLY A 249 -6.12 -23.47 -21.03
C GLY A 249 -6.29 -24.74 -20.21
N LEU A 250 -6.04 -24.69 -18.90
CA LEU A 250 -6.10 -25.85 -18.05
C LEU A 250 -7.55 -26.21 -17.66
N PHE A 251 -7.82 -27.51 -17.66
CA PHE A 251 -9.02 -28.11 -17.10
C PHE A 251 -8.65 -28.95 -15.86
N SER A 252 -9.50 -28.94 -14.84
CA SER A 252 -9.26 -29.73 -13.62
C SER A 252 -10.55 -30.01 -12.85
N THR A 253 -10.48 -30.95 -11.91
CA THR A 253 -11.51 -31.22 -10.90
C THR A 253 -11.12 -30.63 -9.55
N ALA A 254 -12.09 -30.39 -8.67
CA ALA A 254 -11.79 -29.94 -7.31
C ALA A 254 -10.98 -31.00 -6.52
N GLY A 255 -11.14 -32.28 -6.87
CA GLY A 255 -10.39 -33.38 -6.28
C GLY A 255 -8.90 -33.36 -6.61
N ASP A 256 -8.53 -33.07 -7.85
CA ASP A 256 -7.13 -32.96 -8.24
C ASP A 256 -6.49 -31.67 -7.73
N LEU A 257 -7.19 -30.54 -7.82
CA LEU A 257 -6.71 -29.30 -7.21
C LEU A 257 -6.52 -29.43 -5.69
N ALA A 258 -7.31 -30.26 -5.01
CA ALA A 258 -7.12 -30.54 -3.59
C ALA A 258 -5.78 -31.25 -3.32
N LYS A 259 -5.34 -32.17 -4.19
CA LYS A 259 -4.02 -32.82 -4.06
C LYS A 259 -2.89 -31.80 -4.25
N TYR A 260 -3.03 -30.91 -5.23
CA TYR A 260 -2.10 -29.82 -5.48
C TYR A 260 -2.02 -28.84 -4.30
N ALA A 261 -3.18 -28.40 -3.80
CA ALA A 261 -3.28 -27.49 -2.67
C ALA A 261 -2.71 -28.11 -1.38
N GLN A 262 -2.99 -29.40 -1.15
CA GLN A 262 -2.44 -30.14 -0.02
C GLN A 262 -0.91 -30.24 -0.11
N MET A 263 -0.34 -30.48 -1.30
CA MET A 263 1.11 -30.47 -1.50
C MET A 263 1.75 -29.13 -1.09
N LEU A 264 1.13 -28.01 -1.44
CA LEU A 264 1.62 -26.67 -1.05
C LEU A 264 1.40 -26.38 0.44
N ALA A 265 0.27 -26.79 1.02
CA ALA A 265 0.00 -26.70 2.45
C ALA A 265 0.98 -27.55 3.28
N ASP A 266 1.46 -28.66 2.72
CA ASP A 266 2.53 -29.50 3.28
C ASP A 266 3.93 -29.01 2.89
N ASN A 267 4.06 -27.75 2.46
CA ASN A 267 5.32 -27.08 2.15
C ASN A 267 6.17 -27.81 1.10
N GLY A 268 5.51 -28.33 0.06
CA GLY A 268 6.13 -28.98 -1.10
C GLY A 268 5.92 -30.49 -1.15
N GLY A 269 5.49 -31.11 -0.05
CA GLY A 269 5.29 -32.56 0.04
C GLY A 269 6.52 -33.33 -0.44
N LYS A 270 6.32 -34.24 -1.40
CA LYS A 270 7.42 -34.97 -2.08
C LYS A 270 7.85 -34.32 -3.40
N LEU A 271 7.18 -33.25 -3.82
CA LEU A 271 7.37 -32.68 -5.15
C LEU A 271 8.39 -31.54 -5.17
N PHE A 272 8.34 -30.64 -4.20
CA PHE A 272 9.22 -29.48 -4.11
C PHE A 272 9.91 -29.46 -2.75
N SER A 273 11.12 -28.89 -2.70
CA SER A 273 11.77 -28.61 -1.43
C SER A 273 11.05 -27.48 -0.67
N PRO A 274 11.01 -27.54 0.68
CA PRO A 274 10.45 -26.47 1.51
C PRO A 274 10.99 -25.06 1.21
N PRO A 275 12.30 -24.84 0.95
CA PRO A 275 12.81 -23.52 0.58
C PRO A 275 12.25 -23.00 -0.74
N THR A 276 12.05 -23.86 -1.74
CA THR A 276 11.46 -23.48 -3.04
C THR A 276 10.02 -23.03 -2.85
N VAL A 277 9.21 -23.80 -2.13
CA VAL A 277 7.82 -23.40 -1.84
C VAL A 277 7.80 -22.07 -1.11
N LYS A 278 8.57 -21.93 -0.03
CA LYS A 278 8.69 -20.67 0.72
C LYS A 278 9.11 -19.51 -0.18
N LYS A 279 10.08 -19.69 -1.06
CA LYS A 279 10.56 -18.63 -1.98
C LYS A 279 9.46 -18.15 -2.92
N PHE A 280 8.65 -19.07 -3.46
CA PHE A 280 7.60 -18.74 -4.41
C PHE A 280 6.33 -18.19 -3.76
N THR A 281 6.07 -18.53 -2.50
CA THR A 281 4.89 -18.07 -1.76
C THR A 281 5.18 -16.88 -0.83
N ALA A 282 6.44 -16.49 -0.65
CA ALA A 282 6.85 -15.26 0.01
C ALA A 282 6.44 -14.00 -0.77
N PRO A 283 6.26 -12.84 -0.11
CA PRO A 283 6.23 -11.56 -0.80
C PRO A 283 7.51 -11.34 -1.64
N ASN A 284 7.32 -11.07 -2.92
CA ASN A 284 8.37 -10.80 -3.90
C ASN A 284 8.10 -9.54 -4.74
N SER A 285 7.02 -8.79 -4.42
CA SER A 285 6.76 -7.45 -4.95
C SER A 285 7.90 -6.48 -4.65
N PRO A 286 8.06 -5.40 -5.43
CA PRO A 286 8.96 -4.29 -5.09
C PRO A 286 8.62 -3.72 -3.70
N PRO A 287 9.63 -3.38 -2.86
CA PRO A 287 9.41 -3.02 -1.46
C PRO A 287 8.55 -1.76 -1.22
N ASP A 288 8.48 -0.88 -2.20
CA ASP A 288 7.75 0.38 -2.20
C ASP A 288 6.27 0.22 -2.62
N GLN A 289 5.83 -1.01 -2.93
CA GLN A 289 4.51 -1.25 -3.50
C GLN A 289 3.54 -1.77 -2.44
N PRO A 290 2.30 -1.23 -2.37
CA PRO A 290 1.31 -1.64 -1.37
C PRO A 290 0.70 -3.03 -1.65
N ILE A 291 1.02 -3.62 -2.81
CA ILE A 291 0.49 -4.90 -3.27
C ILE A 291 1.52 -5.99 -3.00
N LEU A 292 1.12 -7.04 -2.29
CA LEU A 292 1.96 -8.21 -2.01
C LEU A 292 1.63 -9.34 -2.98
N ARG A 293 2.65 -9.76 -3.73
CA ARG A 293 2.62 -10.88 -4.67
C ARG A 293 3.70 -11.88 -4.31
N GLY A 294 3.36 -13.16 -4.38
CA GLY A 294 4.33 -14.22 -4.52
C GLY A 294 4.85 -14.30 -5.95
N LEU A 295 5.79 -15.22 -6.19
CA LEU A 295 6.18 -15.57 -7.54
C LEU A 295 5.06 -16.40 -8.16
N GLY A 296 4.21 -15.73 -8.94
CA GLY A 296 3.01 -16.26 -9.56
C GLY A 296 1.75 -16.20 -8.69
N TRP A 297 1.90 -16.04 -7.37
CA TRP A 297 0.79 -16.07 -6.42
C TRP A 297 0.29 -14.68 -6.01
N ASP A 298 -1.00 -14.58 -5.70
CA ASP A 298 -1.55 -13.44 -4.97
C ASP A 298 -1.39 -13.64 -3.46
N ILE A 299 -1.07 -12.57 -2.72
CA ILE A 299 -0.96 -12.61 -1.24
C ILE A 299 -1.87 -11.54 -0.63
N ASP A 300 -1.67 -10.27 -1.01
CA ASP A 300 -2.52 -9.15 -0.59
C ASP A 300 -2.55 -8.07 -1.68
N SER A 301 -3.59 -8.10 -2.50
CA SER A 301 -3.84 -7.18 -3.60
C SER A 301 -5.35 -6.93 -3.76
N GLY A 302 -5.73 -6.08 -4.71
CA GLY A 302 -7.14 -5.89 -5.10
C GLY A 302 -7.82 -7.18 -5.60
N PHE A 303 -7.07 -8.24 -5.89
CA PHE A 303 -7.58 -9.54 -6.34
C PHE A 303 -7.71 -10.58 -5.21
N SER A 304 -7.28 -10.24 -3.99
CA SER A 304 -7.19 -11.18 -2.86
C SER A 304 -8.52 -11.40 -2.13
N ALA A 305 -9.65 -11.06 -2.74
CA ALA A 305 -10.97 -11.35 -2.17
C ALA A 305 -11.18 -12.83 -1.74
N PRO A 306 -10.63 -13.86 -2.42
CA PRO A 306 -10.73 -15.24 -1.95
C PRO A 306 -10.00 -15.55 -0.63
N ARG A 307 -9.16 -14.63 -0.13
CA ARG A 307 -8.58 -14.72 1.23
C ARG A 307 -9.66 -14.56 2.31
N GLY A 308 -10.75 -13.86 2.01
CA GLY A 308 -11.69 -13.43 3.02
C GLY A 308 -11.08 -12.43 4.01
N GLU A 309 -11.77 -12.23 5.11
CA GLU A 309 -11.39 -11.23 6.12
C GLU A 309 -10.45 -11.80 7.19
N LEU A 310 -10.44 -13.13 7.35
CA LEU A 310 -9.81 -13.79 8.50
C LEU A 310 -8.54 -14.58 8.18
N PHE A 311 -8.33 -15.08 6.95
CA PHE A 311 -7.04 -15.69 6.62
C PHE A 311 -5.92 -14.64 6.63
N PRO A 312 -4.74 -14.95 7.21
CA PRO A 312 -3.69 -13.98 7.46
C PRO A 312 -2.98 -13.55 6.17
N ILE A 313 -2.30 -12.39 6.22
CA ILE A 313 -1.26 -12.04 5.23
C ILE A 313 -0.15 -13.07 5.36
N GLY A 314 0.19 -13.74 4.26
CA GLY A 314 1.06 -14.92 4.24
C GLY A 314 0.34 -16.18 3.78
N SER A 315 -1.00 -16.19 3.85
CA SER A 315 -1.81 -17.04 2.97
C SER A 315 -1.78 -16.48 1.54
N PHE A 316 -1.97 -17.35 0.56
CA PHE A 316 -1.81 -17.01 -0.85
C PHE A 316 -2.78 -17.79 -1.73
N GLY A 317 -3.03 -17.28 -2.93
CA GLY A 317 -3.95 -17.94 -3.84
C GLY A 317 -4.08 -17.27 -5.20
N HIS A 318 -5.13 -17.65 -5.92
CA HIS A 318 -5.44 -17.10 -7.24
C HIS A 318 -6.92 -17.31 -7.61
N THR A 319 -7.40 -16.56 -8.60
CA THR A 319 -8.74 -16.71 -9.17
C THR A 319 -8.70 -17.07 -10.67
N GLY A 320 -9.78 -17.65 -11.17
CA GLY A 320 -10.05 -17.82 -12.59
C GLY A 320 -11.26 -17.00 -13.03
N PHE A 321 -11.20 -16.47 -14.26
CA PHE A 321 -12.26 -15.65 -14.85
C PHE A 321 -13.61 -16.38 -14.96
N THR A 322 -13.59 -17.69 -15.21
CA THR A 322 -14.78 -18.56 -15.25
C THR A 322 -15.48 -18.67 -13.89
N GLY A 323 -14.87 -18.16 -12.82
CA GLY A 323 -15.45 -18.12 -11.48
C GLY A 323 -14.71 -19.00 -10.47
N THR A 324 -13.71 -19.77 -10.90
CA THR A 324 -12.90 -20.64 -10.04
C THR A 324 -11.99 -19.86 -9.08
N SER A 325 -11.63 -20.46 -7.95
CA SER A 325 -10.61 -19.91 -7.04
C SER A 325 -9.96 -20.99 -6.20
N LEU A 326 -8.67 -20.77 -5.87
CA LEU A 326 -7.88 -21.57 -4.94
C LEU A 326 -7.20 -20.61 -3.96
N TRP A 327 -7.37 -20.84 -2.67
CA TRP A 327 -6.69 -20.10 -1.60
C TRP A 327 -6.09 -21.07 -0.58
N ILE A 328 -4.87 -20.82 -0.14
CA ILE A 328 -4.08 -21.71 0.72
C ILE A 328 -3.47 -20.88 1.85
N ASP A 329 -3.70 -21.30 3.08
CA ASP A 329 -3.00 -20.80 4.26
C ASP A 329 -2.05 -21.89 4.79
N PRO A 330 -0.73 -21.73 4.60
CA PRO A 330 0.24 -22.73 5.06
C PRO A 330 0.35 -22.78 6.59
N GLY A 331 0.04 -21.68 7.29
CA GLY A 331 0.12 -21.60 8.75
C GLY A 331 -0.86 -22.55 9.44
N SER A 332 -2.13 -22.49 9.04
CA SER A 332 -3.16 -23.42 9.52
C SER A 332 -3.28 -24.71 8.70
N LYS A 333 -2.42 -24.90 7.68
CA LYS A 333 -2.51 -25.99 6.69
C LYS A 333 -3.92 -26.14 6.11
N THR A 334 -4.53 -25.02 5.78
CA THR A 334 -5.90 -24.95 5.28
C THR A 334 -5.90 -24.52 3.83
N TYR A 335 -6.81 -25.05 3.02
CA TYR A 335 -7.09 -24.52 1.70
C TYR A 335 -8.57 -24.55 1.37
N VAL A 336 -8.98 -23.61 0.52
CA VAL A 336 -10.34 -23.46 0.02
C VAL A 336 -10.31 -23.46 -1.50
N ILE A 337 -11.06 -24.38 -2.11
CA ILE A 337 -11.23 -24.49 -3.55
C ILE A 337 -12.71 -24.32 -3.86
N LEU A 338 -13.04 -23.30 -4.66
CA LEU A 338 -14.38 -23.10 -5.21
C LEU A 338 -14.28 -23.20 -6.73
N LEU A 339 -14.84 -24.26 -7.31
CA LEU A 339 -14.96 -24.39 -8.76
C LEU A 339 -16.41 -24.15 -9.17
N THR A 340 -16.62 -23.18 -10.04
CA THR A 340 -17.92 -22.79 -10.58
C THR A 340 -17.73 -22.28 -12.02
N ASN A 341 -18.84 -22.01 -12.70
CA ASN A 341 -18.83 -21.46 -14.05
C ASN A 341 -19.79 -20.27 -14.14
N SER A 342 -19.39 -19.12 -13.58
CA SER A 342 -20.25 -17.94 -13.49
C SER A 342 -20.50 -17.26 -14.83
N VAL A 343 -19.72 -17.58 -15.86
CA VAL A 343 -19.92 -17.07 -17.22
C VAL A 343 -20.99 -17.85 -17.99
N HIS A 344 -21.43 -19.01 -17.48
CA HIS A 344 -22.44 -19.83 -18.13
C HIS A 344 -23.88 -19.44 -17.71
N PRO A 345 -24.83 -19.30 -18.65
CA PRO A 345 -24.67 -19.42 -20.10
C PRO A 345 -24.21 -18.13 -20.78
N LYS A 346 -24.34 -16.97 -20.12
CA LYS A 346 -23.95 -15.67 -20.69
C LYS A 346 -23.42 -14.73 -19.59
N GLY A 347 -22.16 -14.31 -19.71
CA GLY A 347 -21.55 -13.24 -18.94
C GLY A 347 -21.17 -13.61 -17.50
N GLY A 348 -20.01 -13.14 -17.03
CA GLY A 348 -19.50 -13.41 -15.68
C GLY A 348 -19.99 -12.40 -14.65
N LYS A 349 -20.54 -12.87 -13.53
CA LYS A 349 -20.88 -12.03 -12.37
C LYS A 349 -19.68 -11.88 -11.43
N ASN A 350 -19.64 -10.76 -10.68
CA ASN A 350 -18.61 -10.54 -9.65
C ASN A 350 -18.79 -11.53 -8.50
N LEU A 351 -17.84 -12.46 -8.34
CA LEU A 351 -17.87 -13.49 -7.30
C LEU A 351 -17.05 -13.14 -6.06
N ASN A 352 -16.42 -11.97 -6.01
CA ASN A 352 -15.56 -11.59 -4.88
C ASN A 352 -16.29 -11.65 -3.52
N PRO A 353 -17.55 -11.18 -3.38
CA PRO A 353 -18.30 -11.31 -2.13
C PRO A 353 -18.53 -12.78 -1.73
N LEU A 354 -18.86 -13.65 -2.69
CA LEU A 354 -19.10 -15.08 -2.43
C LEU A 354 -17.81 -15.77 -1.96
N ARG A 355 -16.71 -15.56 -2.68
CA ARG A 355 -15.39 -16.12 -2.37
C ARG A 355 -14.91 -15.67 -0.99
N SER A 356 -15.01 -14.37 -0.72
CA SER A 356 -14.66 -13.78 0.57
C SER A 356 -15.49 -14.37 1.71
N LYS A 357 -16.81 -14.45 1.55
CA LYS A 357 -17.72 -15.00 2.56
C LYS A 357 -17.41 -16.47 2.88
N ILE A 358 -17.18 -17.30 1.86
CA ILE A 358 -16.81 -18.71 2.05
C ILE A 358 -15.50 -18.81 2.84
N ALA A 359 -14.46 -18.09 2.43
CA ALA A 359 -13.17 -18.12 3.10
C ALA A 359 -13.25 -17.63 4.55
N THR A 360 -13.99 -16.54 4.82
CA THR A 360 -14.24 -16.04 6.17
C THR A 360 -14.96 -17.07 7.05
N VAL A 361 -16.00 -17.74 6.53
CA VAL A 361 -16.71 -18.80 7.26
C VAL A 361 -15.78 -19.96 7.59
N VAL A 362 -14.93 -20.38 6.65
CA VAL A 362 -13.94 -21.45 6.88
C VAL A 362 -12.95 -21.05 7.97
N ALA A 363 -12.31 -19.90 7.84
CA ALA A 363 -11.31 -19.42 8.79
C ALA A 363 -11.88 -19.23 10.19
N ALA A 364 -13.10 -18.68 10.31
CA ALA A 364 -13.80 -18.54 11.59
C ALA A 364 -14.07 -19.90 12.26
N ALA A 365 -14.54 -20.88 11.49
CA ALA A 365 -14.90 -22.20 12.01
C ALA A 365 -13.71 -23.04 12.45
N LEU A 366 -12.56 -22.82 11.82
CA LEU A 366 -11.30 -23.48 12.15
C LEU A 366 -10.52 -22.74 13.25
N GLY A 367 -11.02 -21.59 13.72
CA GLY A 367 -10.32 -20.78 14.72
C GLY A 367 -8.94 -20.35 14.24
N VAL A 368 -8.78 -20.07 12.94
CA VAL A 368 -7.53 -19.55 12.37
C VAL A 368 -7.30 -18.17 12.99
N ALA A 369 -6.58 -18.15 14.11
CA ALA A 369 -6.18 -16.92 14.77
C ALA A 369 -5.16 -16.23 13.87
N GLY A 370 -5.33 -14.93 13.63
CA GLY A 370 -4.34 -14.11 12.92
C GLY A 370 -2.97 -14.03 13.60
N ASN A 371 -2.77 -14.76 14.71
CA ASN A 371 -1.57 -14.86 15.52
C ASN A 371 -1.25 -16.34 15.84
N ALA A 372 -0.57 -17.06 14.95
CA ALA A 372 0.24 -18.22 15.31
C ALA A 372 1.21 -18.58 14.18
N SER A 373 2.48 -18.25 14.39
CA SER A 373 3.63 -18.80 13.65
C SER A 373 3.76 -18.36 12.19
N THR A 374 4.11 -17.10 11.96
CA THR A 374 4.85 -16.66 10.77
C THR A 374 6.33 -17.04 10.98
N PRO A 375 6.86 -18.14 10.42
CA PRO A 375 8.29 -18.38 10.49
C PRO A 375 8.94 -17.41 9.49
N SER A 376 9.45 -16.29 10.02
CA SER A 376 10.37 -15.33 9.39
C SER A 376 9.84 -14.22 8.49
N TYR A 377 8.56 -13.83 8.54
CA TYR A 377 8.09 -12.61 7.84
C TYR A 377 7.88 -11.40 8.77
N GLU A 378 7.90 -11.60 10.10
CA GLU A 378 8.02 -10.49 11.06
C GLU A 378 9.35 -9.74 10.94
N THR A 379 10.37 -10.35 10.33
CA THR A 379 11.66 -9.70 10.00
C THR A 379 11.65 -8.86 8.72
N LEU A 380 10.53 -8.77 7.99
CA LEU A 380 10.28 -7.61 7.13
C LEU A 380 9.72 -6.48 7.99
N THR A 381 10.50 -6.07 9.00
CA THR A 381 10.35 -4.83 9.73
C THR A 381 10.73 -3.65 8.82
N ALA A 382 9.95 -3.42 7.76
CA ALA A 382 9.81 -2.08 7.22
C ALA A 382 8.66 -1.44 7.99
N ALA A 383 8.93 -0.30 8.64
CA ALA A 383 8.05 0.40 9.59
C ALA A 383 6.74 0.99 9.00
N GLY A 384 6.20 0.39 7.93
CA GLY A 384 5.07 0.93 7.16
C GLY A 384 3.95 -0.03 6.82
N ILE A 385 4.04 -1.32 7.15
CA ILE A 385 3.05 -2.30 6.68
C ILE A 385 1.95 -2.49 7.72
N ARG A 386 1.06 -1.50 7.82
CA ARG A 386 -0.35 -1.75 8.12
C ARG A 386 -1.22 -0.99 7.13
N ARG A 387 -2.01 -1.80 6.40
CA ARG A 387 -3.17 -1.53 5.55
C ARG A 387 -3.92 -0.25 5.90
N MET A 388 -4.57 0.36 4.89
CA MET A 388 -5.72 1.27 5.04
C MET A 388 -6.51 0.94 6.31
N SER A 389 -6.24 1.68 7.39
CA SER A 389 -6.96 1.51 8.64
C SER A 389 -8.40 1.96 8.38
N ALA A 390 -9.38 1.15 8.76
CA ALA A 390 -10.68 1.70 9.12
C ALA A 390 -10.39 2.85 10.11
N PRO A 391 -11.03 4.02 9.95
CA PRO A 391 -10.56 5.20 10.63
C PRO A 391 -10.62 4.98 12.15
N ASN A 392 -9.46 5.17 12.78
CA ASN A 392 -9.15 4.84 14.16
C ASN A 392 -10.08 5.60 15.13
N HIS A 393 -10.48 6.84 14.79
CA HIS A 393 -11.47 7.70 15.47
C HIS A 393 -11.32 7.85 17.01
N GLN A 394 -10.25 7.32 17.58
CA GLN A 394 -10.04 7.16 19.02
C GLN A 394 -8.65 7.65 19.44
N VAL A 395 -7.95 8.38 18.57
CA VAL A 395 -6.64 8.94 18.91
C VAL A 395 -6.82 9.99 20.01
N LEU A 396 -5.96 9.90 21.03
CA LEU A 396 -5.84 10.89 22.08
C LEU A 396 -4.48 11.56 21.94
N THR A 397 -4.47 12.88 21.79
CA THR A 397 -3.24 13.69 21.76
C THR A 397 -2.54 13.65 23.11
N GLY A 398 -1.28 14.10 23.19
CA GLY A 398 -0.59 14.27 24.47
C GLY A 398 -1.35 15.18 25.44
N LEU A 399 -2.11 16.16 24.93
CA LEU A 399 -2.99 17.00 25.74
C LEU A 399 -4.17 16.20 26.32
N ASP A 400 -4.83 15.37 25.52
CA ASP A 400 -5.94 14.53 25.98
C ASP A 400 -5.47 13.51 27.04
N VAL A 401 -4.31 12.91 26.82
CA VAL A 401 -3.68 11.98 27.76
C VAL A 401 -3.37 12.68 29.08
N LEU A 402 -2.75 13.86 29.03
CA LEU A 402 -2.41 14.62 30.22
C LEU A 402 -3.65 15.15 30.96
N ALA A 403 -4.70 15.52 30.23
CA ALA A 403 -5.98 15.93 30.79
C ALA A 403 -6.66 14.78 31.55
N ALA A 404 -6.65 13.56 30.99
CA ALA A 404 -7.17 12.37 31.66
C ALA A 404 -6.41 12.05 32.97
N GLU A 405 -5.15 12.47 33.06
CA GLU A 405 -4.30 12.34 34.26
C GLU A 405 -4.39 13.57 35.19
N ASN A 406 -5.35 14.47 34.97
CA ASN A 406 -5.51 15.73 35.71
C ASN A 406 -4.22 16.54 35.80
N PHE A 407 -3.46 16.56 34.70
CA PHE A 407 -2.21 17.28 34.53
C PHE A 407 -1.18 17.03 35.64
N ALA A 408 -1.15 15.81 36.18
CA ALA A 408 -0.34 15.45 37.35
C ALA A 408 1.13 15.84 37.19
N ALA A 409 1.72 15.62 36.01
CA ALA A 409 3.12 15.94 35.70
C ALA A 409 3.46 17.44 35.85
N LEU A 410 2.48 18.34 35.70
CA LEU A 410 2.67 19.80 35.71
C LEU A 410 2.35 20.46 37.07
N ARG A 411 1.85 19.70 38.05
CA ARG A 411 1.44 20.26 39.35
C ARG A 411 2.60 20.92 40.09
N GLY A 412 2.30 22.05 40.72
CA GLY A 412 3.25 22.82 41.53
C GLY A 412 4.32 23.58 40.74
N LYS A 413 4.27 23.58 39.40
CA LYS A 413 5.23 24.28 38.53
C LYS A 413 4.56 25.50 37.88
N ARG A 414 5.31 26.59 37.70
CA ARG A 414 4.92 27.71 36.82
C ARG A 414 5.24 27.33 35.38
N ILE A 415 4.22 27.24 34.54
CA ILE A 415 4.32 26.73 33.17
C ILE A 415 4.42 27.86 32.17
N GLY A 416 5.44 27.81 31.33
CA GLY A 416 5.50 28.54 30.07
C GLY A 416 4.97 27.65 28.95
N LEU A 417 3.88 28.04 28.30
CA LEU A 417 3.24 27.22 27.27
C LEU A 417 3.55 27.77 25.87
N ILE A 418 4.23 26.97 25.06
CA ILE A 418 4.52 27.22 23.66
C ILE A 418 3.38 26.61 22.84
N THR A 419 2.50 27.47 22.33
CA THR A 419 1.25 27.06 21.68
C THR A 419 0.77 28.06 20.63
N ASN A 420 -0.19 27.63 19.82
CA ASN A 420 -1.06 28.46 18.99
C ASN A 420 -2.51 27.97 19.13
N HIS A 421 -3.38 28.38 18.20
CA HIS A 421 -4.80 28.02 18.15
C HIS A 421 -5.09 26.55 17.84
N THR A 422 -4.10 25.78 17.38
CA THR A 422 -4.22 24.32 17.16
C THR A 422 -4.07 23.50 18.44
N GLY A 423 -3.61 24.12 19.54
CA GLY A 423 -3.49 23.54 20.86
C GLY A 423 -4.86 23.29 21.49
N LEU A 424 -5.62 22.36 20.90
CA LEU A 424 -6.97 21.97 21.29
C LEU A 424 -6.97 20.51 21.75
N ASP A 425 -7.80 20.21 22.74
CA ASP A 425 -8.14 18.83 23.09
C ASP A 425 -9.19 18.27 22.12
N ARG A 426 -9.54 16.99 22.29
CA ARG A 426 -10.49 16.30 21.42
C ARG A 426 -11.89 16.94 21.38
N ASP A 427 -12.26 17.70 22.42
CA ASP A 427 -13.55 18.37 22.55
C ASP A 427 -13.48 19.82 22.05
N GLY A 428 -12.32 20.25 21.51
CA GLY A 428 -12.10 21.59 20.96
C GLY A 428 -11.78 22.65 22.01
N LYS A 429 -11.47 22.26 23.26
CA LYS A 429 -11.07 23.19 24.31
C LYS A 429 -9.59 23.53 24.20
N ARG A 430 -9.27 24.81 24.37
CA ARG A 430 -7.90 25.32 24.35
C ARG A 430 -7.08 24.72 25.49
N ASN A 431 -5.87 24.31 25.19
CA ASN A 431 -4.90 23.77 26.15
C ASN A 431 -4.66 24.70 27.35
N ILE A 432 -4.56 26.02 27.13
CA ILE A 432 -4.42 27.04 28.17
C ILE A 432 -5.59 26.94 29.16
N ASP A 433 -6.81 26.87 28.65
CA ASP A 433 -8.03 26.86 29.45
C ASP A 433 -8.23 25.50 30.14
N ALA A 434 -7.86 24.39 29.49
CA ALA A 434 -7.87 23.05 30.08
C ALA A 434 -6.89 22.94 31.25
N MET A 435 -5.65 23.38 31.06
CA MET A 435 -4.61 23.40 32.08
C MET A 435 -5.00 24.25 33.30
N ARG A 436 -5.44 25.49 33.07
CA ARG A 436 -5.82 26.40 34.17
C ARG A 436 -7.04 25.90 34.94
N ALA A 437 -8.04 25.32 34.25
CA ALA A 437 -9.20 24.73 34.90
C ALA A 437 -8.82 23.56 35.83
N ALA A 438 -7.75 22.83 35.50
CA ALA A 438 -7.19 21.76 36.34
C ALA A 438 -6.21 22.25 37.43
N GLY A 439 -6.06 23.57 37.61
CA GLY A 439 -5.19 24.16 38.62
C GLY A 439 -3.71 24.25 38.25
N VAL A 440 -3.35 24.05 36.98
CA VAL A 440 -1.98 24.28 36.49
C VAL A 440 -1.69 25.79 36.42
N GLN A 441 -0.54 26.21 36.94
CA GLN A 441 -0.14 27.62 36.96
C GLN A 441 0.55 28.02 35.65
N VAL A 442 -0.22 28.27 34.59
CA VAL A 442 0.32 28.85 33.35
C VAL A 442 0.65 30.33 33.57
N THR A 443 1.91 30.73 33.40
CA THR A 443 2.40 32.09 33.72
C THR A 443 2.81 32.92 32.50
N ALA A 444 3.14 32.26 31.38
CA ALA A 444 3.48 32.92 30.12
C ALA A 444 3.12 32.03 28.92
N LEU A 445 2.77 32.68 27.81
CA LEU A 445 2.54 32.02 26.53
C LEU A 445 3.64 32.39 25.55
N PHE A 446 4.01 31.45 24.69
CA PHE A 446 4.99 31.64 23.64
C PHE A 446 4.37 31.26 22.31
N SER A 447 4.25 32.22 21.39
CA SER A 447 3.61 31.96 20.08
C SER A 447 4.65 31.77 18.98
N PRO A 448 4.44 30.83 18.04
CA PRO A 448 5.35 30.59 16.91
C PRO A 448 5.09 31.60 15.77
N GLU A 449 5.59 31.27 14.58
CA GLU A 449 5.12 31.82 13.31
C GLU A 449 3.59 31.75 13.20
N HIS A 450 2.97 32.83 12.69
CA HIS A 450 1.52 33.07 12.62
C HIS A 450 0.82 33.48 13.93
N GLY A 451 1.56 33.54 15.04
CA GLY A 451 1.07 34.04 16.32
C GLY A 451 0.09 33.11 17.04
N ILE A 452 -0.40 33.57 18.21
CA ILE A 452 -1.22 32.73 19.10
C ILE A 452 -2.55 32.31 18.47
N ALA A 453 -3.08 33.13 17.56
CA ALA A 453 -4.38 32.92 16.90
C ALA A 453 -4.25 32.30 15.50
N GLY A 454 -3.02 32.14 14.99
CA GLY A 454 -2.75 31.55 13.67
C GLY A 454 -3.24 32.36 12.47
N LYS A 455 -3.41 33.67 12.61
CA LYS A 455 -3.98 34.54 11.57
C LYS A 455 -2.97 35.46 10.90
N ASP A 456 -1.77 35.62 11.46
CA ASP A 456 -0.75 36.48 10.90
C ASP A 456 0.05 35.75 9.80
N ASP A 457 0.25 36.38 8.63
CA ASP A 457 1.12 35.85 7.55
C ASP A 457 2.24 36.85 7.22
N ARG A 458 2.76 37.51 8.28
CA ARG A 458 3.75 38.60 8.20
C ARG A 458 4.98 38.29 9.06
N PRO A 459 6.17 38.83 8.73
CA PRO A 459 7.41 38.55 9.45
C PRO A 459 7.44 39.07 10.89
N ASP A 460 6.69 40.14 11.22
CA ASP A 460 6.72 40.76 12.55
C ASP A 460 5.44 40.51 13.36
N VAL A 461 5.31 39.31 13.88
CA VAL A 461 4.29 38.98 14.89
C VAL A 461 4.76 39.52 16.24
N ALA A 462 4.10 40.53 16.78
CA ALA A 462 4.53 41.21 18.01
C ALA A 462 4.19 40.45 19.31
N ASP A 463 4.83 40.85 20.40
CA ASP A 463 4.44 40.47 21.76
C ASP A 463 3.04 40.99 22.09
N GLY A 464 2.35 40.36 23.04
CA GLY A 464 0.98 40.72 23.37
C GLY A 464 0.48 40.17 24.69
N LYS A 465 -0.85 40.11 24.81
CA LYS A 465 -1.56 39.48 25.93
C LYS A 465 -2.68 38.62 25.41
N ASP A 466 -2.89 37.47 26.02
CA ASP A 466 -4.03 36.63 25.71
C ASP A 466 -5.32 37.30 26.16
N ALA A 467 -6.27 37.44 25.24
CA ALA A 467 -7.49 38.19 25.48
C ALA A 467 -8.38 37.57 26.57
N THR A 468 -8.32 36.24 26.75
CA THR A 468 -9.17 35.52 27.70
C THR A 468 -8.55 35.49 29.10
N THR A 469 -7.24 35.24 29.19
CA THR A 469 -6.55 34.98 30.46
C THR A 469 -5.73 36.16 30.97
N GLY A 470 -5.43 37.14 30.12
CA GLY A 470 -4.57 38.29 30.42
C GLY A 470 -3.08 37.94 30.51
N LEU A 471 -2.70 36.68 30.25
CA LEU A 471 -1.31 36.22 30.31
C LEU A 471 -0.45 36.90 29.24
N PRO A 472 0.83 37.20 29.55
CA PRO A 472 1.75 37.73 28.54
C PRO A 472 1.98 36.70 27.44
N ILE A 473 1.97 37.17 26.19
CA ILE A 473 2.35 36.41 25.00
C ILE A 473 3.70 36.93 24.51
N TRP A 474 4.70 36.06 24.50
CA TRP A 474 6.00 36.30 23.91
C TRP A 474 6.06 35.68 22.52
N SER A 475 6.26 36.50 21.49
CA SER A 475 6.41 36.01 20.13
C SER A 475 7.81 35.43 19.91
N LEU A 476 7.87 34.18 19.48
CA LEU A 476 9.08 33.50 19.00
C LEU A 476 9.27 33.68 17.48
N TYR A 477 8.78 34.80 16.95
CA TYR A 477 8.94 35.17 15.54
C TYR A 477 9.18 36.68 15.32
N ALA A 478 8.88 37.54 16.33
CA ALA A 478 9.03 38.99 16.24
C ALA A 478 10.44 39.45 15.85
N ASN A 479 10.60 40.24 14.78
CA ASN A 479 11.88 40.80 14.35
C ASN A 479 12.99 39.74 14.21
N GLY A 480 12.66 38.53 13.75
CA GLY A 480 13.61 37.41 13.63
C GLY A 480 14.02 36.76 14.97
N ARG A 481 13.30 37.07 16.06
CA ARG A 481 13.53 36.46 17.38
C ARG A 481 12.90 35.07 17.44
N TYR A 482 13.67 34.06 17.04
CA TYR A 482 13.24 32.65 17.03
C TYR A 482 13.48 31.88 18.35
N ARG A 483 13.97 32.56 19.38
CA ARG A 483 14.38 31.95 20.66
C ARG A 483 13.81 32.74 21.84
N SER A 484 13.42 32.00 22.89
CA SER A 484 13.08 32.59 24.18
C SER A 484 14.31 33.21 24.83
N THR A 485 14.16 34.36 25.47
CA THR A 485 15.26 35.00 26.23
C THR A 485 15.20 34.60 27.71
N PRO A 486 16.32 34.68 28.45
CA PRO A 486 16.32 34.45 29.91
C PRO A 486 15.28 35.30 30.66
N ALA A 487 15.04 36.54 30.22
CA ALA A 487 14.04 37.42 30.81
C ALA A 487 12.62 36.85 30.69
N MET A 488 12.27 36.29 29.53
CA MET A 488 10.97 35.65 29.30
C MET A 488 10.79 34.38 30.14
N LEU A 489 11.87 33.69 30.46
CA LEU A 489 11.88 32.43 31.21
C LEU A 489 12.01 32.61 32.74
N SER A 490 12.18 33.84 33.24
CA SER A 490 12.42 34.15 34.66
C SER A 490 11.28 33.72 35.59
N GLY A 491 10.04 33.76 35.10
CA GLY A 491 8.82 33.37 35.83
C GLY A 491 8.33 31.94 35.55
N VAL A 492 9.14 31.12 34.87
CA VAL A 492 8.76 29.79 34.36
C VAL A 492 9.64 28.72 35.00
N ASP A 493 9.05 27.67 35.54
CA ASP A 493 9.74 26.51 36.10
C ASP A 493 9.89 25.38 35.08
N ALA A 494 8.91 25.20 34.18
CA ALA A 494 8.94 24.23 33.11
C ALA A 494 8.27 24.76 31.83
N LEU A 495 8.74 24.31 30.68
CA LEU A 495 8.15 24.63 29.38
C LEU A 495 7.30 23.47 28.88
N VAL A 496 6.16 23.78 28.28
CA VAL A 496 5.29 22.82 27.60
C VAL A 496 5.15 23.24 26.14
N PHE A 497 5.28 22.31 25.21
CA PHE A 497 5.05 22.50 23.78
C PHE A 497 3.82 21.72 23.33
N ASP A 498 2.85 22.39 22.71
CA ASP A 498 1.61 21.76 22.23
C ASP A 498 1.03 22.49 21.00
N MET A 499 1.40 22.04 19.79
CA MET A 499 0.93 22.60 18.50
C MET A 499 0.91 21.53 17.41
N GLN A 500 -0.05 21.64 16.49
CA GLN A 500 -0.13 20.79 15.30
C GLN A 500 0.82 21.27 14.21
N ASP A 501 1.66 20.34 13.73
CA ASP A 501 2.61 20.52 12.63
C ASP A 501 2.01 20.05 11.28
N ALA A 502 2.73 20.22 10.16
CA ALA A 502 2.36 19.80 8.80
C ALA A 502 3.17 18.59 8.26
N GLY A 503 4.13 18.05 9.00
CA GLY A 503 4.96 16.89 8.65
C GLY A 503 6.04 17.15 7.60
N ALA A 504 6.40 18.43 7.39
CA ALA A 504 7.40 18.87 6.44
C ALA A 504 8.53 19.64 7.16
N ARG A 505 9.78 19.40 6.77
CA ARG A 505 10.98 20.00 7.42
C ARG A 505 10.93 21.52 7.51
N PHE A 506 10.47 22.18 6.45
CA PHE A 506 10.42 23.63 6.38
C PHE A 506 9.14 24.24 6.97
N TYR A 507 8.29 23.44 7.60
CA TYR A 507 7.25 23.93 8.49
C TYR A 507 7.87 24.24 9.87
N THR A 508 7.98 25.53 10.19
CA THR A 508 8.94 26.05 11.20
C THR A 508 8.62 25.71 12.67
N TYR A 509 7.50 25.03 12.94
CA TYR A 509 7.12 24.64 14.30
C TYR A 509 8.10 23.63 14.90
N SER A 510 8.68 22.76 14.07
CA SER A 510 9.79 21.88 14.46
C SER A 510 11.02 22.68 14.91
N CYS A 511 11.35 23.77 14.23
CA CYS A 511 12.47 24.63 14.61
C CYS A 511 12.19 25.51 15.82
N THR A 512 10.93 25.91 16.02
CA THR A 512 10.48 26.54 17.28
C THR A 512 10.65 25.58 18.46
N LEU A 513 10.21 24.32 18.30
CA LEU A 513 10.37 23.26 19.29
C LEU A 513 11.85 23.05 19.66
N LEU A 514 12.71 22.82 18.68
CA LEU A 514 14.13 22.52 18.91
C LEU A 514 14.88 23.70 19.53
N SER A 515 14.56 24.93 19.10
CA SER A 515 15.12 26.15 19.70
C SER A 515 14.72 26.28 21.16
N ALA A 516 13.45 26.03 21.49
CA ALA A 516 12.97 26.09 22.87
C ALA A 516 13.53 24.96 23.75
N LEU A 517 13.67 23.75 23.19
CA LEU A 517 14.27 22.61 23.88
C LEU A 517 15.74 22.86 24.24
N GLU A 518 16.51 23.45 23.31
CA GLU A 518 17.89 23.83 23.57
C GLU A 518 17.98 24.91 24.68
N GLU A 519 17.12 25.92 24.67
CA GLU A 519 17.09 26.93 25.74
C GLU A 519 16.64 26.34 27.08
N ALA A 520 15.73 25.36 27.08
CA ALA A 520 15.34 24.64 28.27
C ALA A 520 16.51 23.84 28.86
N ALA A 521 17.30 23.18 28.02
CA ALA A 521 18.53 22.50 28.42
C ALA A 521 19.53 23.47 29.08
N ARG A 522 19.80 24.60 28.42
CA ARG A 522 20.72 25.64 28.91
C ARG A 522 20.28 26.21 30.26
N THR A 523 18.97 26.40 30.44
CA THR A 523 18.39 26.95 31.67
C THR A 523 17.98 25.89 32.69
N LYS A 524 18.26 24.60 32.41
CA LYS A 524 17.92 23.44 33.26
C LYS A 524 16.45 23.38 33.66
N LYS A 525 15.57 23.76 32.73
CA LYS A 525 14.12 23.70 32.92
C LYS A 525 13.57 22.41 32.29
N PRO A 526 12.72 21.65 33.00
CA PRO A 526 12.02 20.52 32.38
C PRO A 526 11.22 20.97 31.16
N PHE A 527 11.24 20.15 30.11
CA PHE A 527 10.58 20.44 28.84
C PHE A 527 9.61 19.33 28.50
N TYR A 528 8.33 19.66 28.36
CA TYR A 528 7.27 18.69 28.06
C TYR A 528 6.79 18.88 26.62
N VAL A 529 6.70 17.80 25.85
CA VAL A 529 6.06 17.81 24.54
C VAL A 529 4.75 17.06 24.64
N LEU A 530 3.64 17.75 24.41
CA LEU A 530 2.32 17.13 24.28
C LEU A 530 2.21 16.67 22.83
N ASP A 531 2.48 15.39 22.60
CA ASP A 531 2.71 14.92 21.25
C ASP A 531 1.42 14.90 20.42
N ARG A 532 1.56 15.11 19.11
CA ARG A 532 0.44 15.20 18.16
C ARG A 532 0.72 14.40 16.89
N PRO A 533 -0.32 13.96 16.16
CA PRO A 533 -0.15 13.20 14.93
C PRO A 533 0.68 13.98 13.90
N ASN A 534 1.60 13.30 13.23
CA ASN A 534 2.10 13.81 11.95
C ASN A 534 0.95 13.70 10.93
N PRO A 535 0.46 14.80 10.35
CA PRO A 535 -0.77 14.76 9.56
C PRO A 535 -0.61 14.06 8.21
N VAL A 536 0.64 13.94 7.75
CA VAL A 536 1.05 13.20 6.57
C VAL A 536 1.79 11.93 6.96
N THR A 537 1.32 11.24 8.00
CA THR A 537 1.79 9.92 8.49
C THR A 537 3.21 9.91 9.07
N GLY A 538 3.52 8.90 9.89
CA GLY A 538 4.85 8.56 10.37
C GLY A 538 5.58 7.50 9.53
N VAL A 539 4.98 7.02 8.43
CA VAL A 539 5.56 5.96 7.59
C VAL A 539 6.57 6.53 6.61
N HIS A 540 6.09 7.40 5.72
CA HIS A 540 6.85 7.85 4.56
C HIS A 540 7.98 8.81 4.93
N VAL A 541 9.14 8.58 4.32
CA VAL A 541 10.31 9.45 4.36
C VAL A 541 10.65 9.83 2.92
N GLU A 542 10.69 11.12 2.62
CA GLU A 542 10.81 11.59 1.25
C GLU A 542 11.71 12.82 1.11
N GLY A 543 12.39 12.88 -0.03
CA GLY A 543 13.21 14.02 -0.42
C GLY A 543 14.59 14.04 0.23
N PRO A 544 15.46 14.96 -0.23
CA PRO A 544 16.83 15.05 0.25
C PRO A 544 16.89 15.41 1.74
N VAL A 545 17.83 14.78 2.44
CA VAL A 545 18.21 15.16 3.81
C VAL A 545 18.91 16.51 3.76
N LEU A 546 18.66 17.36 4.76
CA LEU A 546 19.21 18.71 4.81
C LEU A 546 20.75 18.68 4.97
N ASP A 547 21.45 19.35 4.05
CA ASP A 547 22.88 19.59 4.14
C ASP A 547 23.21 20.50 5.34
N ALA A 548 24.30 20.18 6.04
CA ALA A 548 24.66 20.86 7.29
C ALA A 548 24.94 22.37 7.13
N ASP A 549 25.45 22.82 5.97
CA ASP A 549 25.71 24.23 5.68
C ASP A 549 24.43 25.02 5.34
N LEU A 550 23.31 24.32 5.11
CA LEU A 550 22.00 24.89 4.80
C LEU A 550 21.09 25.00 6.03
N HIS A 551 21.60 24.76 7.24
CA HIS A 551 20.84 24.96 8.47
C HIS A 551 20.34 26.41 8.61
N SER A 552 19.03 26.56 8.86
CA SER A 552 18.32 27.83 9.01
C SER A 552 17.03 27.64 9.82
N PHE A 553 16.21 28.68 9.97
CA PHE A 553 14.92 28.56 10.68
C PHE A 553 13.86 27.76 9.91
N VAL A 554 14.05 27.56 8.60
CA VAL A 554 13.21 26.68 7.75
C VAL A 554 13.85 25.30 7.54
N GLY A 555 14.83 24.95 8.36
CA GLY A 555 15.55 23.69 8.30
C GLY A 555 16.66 23.66 9.34
N CYS A 556 16.33 23.27 10.57
CA CYS A 556 17.23 23.39 11.73
C CYS A 556 17.89 22.06 12.13
N ALA A 557 17.54 20.97 11.45
CA ALA A 557 18.01 19.63 11.72
C ALA A 557 18.19 18.86 10.40
N ALA A 558 19.08 17.87 10.41
CA ALA A 558 19.36 17.00 9.27
C ALA A 558 18.19 16.03 9.01
N LEU A 559 17.04 16.58 8.65
CA LEU A 559 15.81 15.88 8.32
C LEU A 559 15.61 15.86 6.80
N PRO A 560 14.99 14.80 6.24
CA PRO A 560 14.48 14.84 4.88
C PRO A 560 13.25 15.75 4.79
N VAL A 561 12.83 16.06 3.56
CA VAL A 561 11.73 17.00 3.29
C VAL A 561 10.43 16.57 3.97
N ARG A 562 10.00 15.31 3.78
CA ARG A 562 8.96 14.64 4.59
C ARG A 562 9.69 13.71 5.54
N HIS A 563 9.68 14.03 6.84
CA HIS A 563 10.53 13.39 7.84
C HIS A 563 9.88 12.17 8.51
N GLY A 564 8.56 12.02 8.40
CA GLY A 564 7.81 10.89 8.96
C GLY A 564 7.99 10.71 10.46
N LEU A 565 8.15 11.80 11.21
CA LEU A 565 8.25 11.80 12.68
C LEU A 565 7.18 12.70 13.26
N THR A 566 6.74 12.39 14.47
CA THR A 566 6.01 13.33 15.34
C THR A 566 6.97 14.37 15.93
N LEU A 567 6.44 15.47 16.47
CA LEU A 567 7.27 16.49 17.12
C LEU A 567 7.95 15.93 18.40
N GLY A 568 7.29 15.03 19.14
CA GLY A 568 7.89 14.34 20.28
C GLY A 568 9.09 13.46 19.88
N GLU A 569 8.99 12.73 18.78
CA GLU A 569 10.10 11.93 18.24
C GLU A 569 11.27 12.81 17.76
N ILE A 570 10.98 13.94 17.08
CA ILE A 570 12.01 14.93 16.67
C ILE A 570 12.74 15.50 17.89
N ALA A 571 12.00 15.88 18.94
CA ALA A 571 12.60 16.39 20.18
C ALA A 571 13.54 15.36 20.82
N ALA A 572 13.12 14.10 20.92
CA ALA A 572 13.93 13.03 21.50
C ALA A 572 15.21 12.77 20.70
N MET A 573 15.06 12.70 19.37
CA MET A 573 16.17 12.46 18.45
C MET A 573 17.23 13.56 18.53
N GLU A 574 16.85 14.83 18.37
CA GLU A 574 17.82 15.93 18.37
C GLU A 574 18.40 16.18 19.77
N ASN A 575 17.64 15.99 20.86
CA ASN A 575 18.21 16.08 22.21
C ASN A 575 19.36 15.09 22.43
N ALA A 576 19.20 13.86 21.92
CA ALA A 576 20.21 12.81 22.01
C ALA A 576 21.40 13.09 21.07
N GLU A 577 21.15 13.39 19.80
CA GLU A 577 22.21 13.56 18.80
C GLU A 577 23.04 14.82 19.03
N ARG A 578 22.40 15.91 19.46
CA ARG A 578 23.07 17.18 19.80
C ARG A 578 23.67 17.17 21.20
N LYS A 579 23.36 16.14 22.00
CA LYS A 579 23.83 15.99 23.39
C LYS A 579 23.49 17.21 24.25
N TRP A 580 22.31 17.78 24.06
CA TRP A 580 21.87 18.93 24.85
C TRP A 580 21.64 18.57 26.32
N GLY A 581 21.25 17.31 26.59
CA GLY A 581 20.99 16.85 27.96
C GLY A 581 19.77 17.54 28.58
N ALA A 582 18.79 17.93 27.75
CA ALA A 582 17.54 18.49 28.24
C ALA A 582 16.77 17.45 29.06
N ASP A 583 16.13 17.89 30.15
CA ASP A 583 15.14 17.10 30.90
C ASP A 583 13.83 17.05 30.11
N LEU A 584 13.82 16.22 29.06
CA LEU A 584 12.74 16.08 28.09
C LEU A 584 11.72 15.02 28.52
N HIS A 585 10.45 15.41 28.54
CA HIS A 585 9.30 14.56 28.84
C HIS A 585 8.34 14.57 27.65
N VAL A 586 8.30 13.50 26.87
CA VAL A 586 7.29 13.38 25.79
C VAL A 586 6.05 12.68 26.33
N ILE A 587 4.92 13.40 26.34
CA ILE A 587 3.61 12.83 26.65
C ILE A 587 3.09 12.16 25.38
N LYS A 588 3.29 10.84 25.30
CA LYS A 588 2.90 10.03 24.15
C LYS A 588 1.38 10.09 23.92
N MET A 589 1.00 10.14 22.65
CA MET A 589 -0.37 9.90 22.22
C MET A 589 -0.83 8.49 22.59
N LYS A 590 -2.16 8.29 22.65
CA LYS A 590 -2.76 6.96 22.65
C LYS A 590 -3.46 6.69 21.33
N ASN A 591 -3.40 5.43 20.92
CA ASN A 591 -4.03 4.87 19.73
C ASN A 591 -3.51 5.34 18.38
N TRP A 592 -2.74 6.44 18.25
CA TRP A 592 -2.16 6.82 16.96
C TRP A 592 -1.17 5.75 16.45
N GLN A 593 -1.29 5.38 15.17
CA GLN A 593 -0.34 4.52 14.48
C GLN A 593 0.39 5.30 13.40
N ARG A 594 1.62 4.92 13.07
CA ARG A 594 2.42 5.61 12.06
C ARG A 594 1.71 5.73 10.70
N GLY A 595 0.90 4.74 10.31
CA GLY A 595 0.15 4.75 9.05
C GLY A 595 -1.09 5.64 9.06
N ASP A 596 -1.49 6.18 10.22
CA ASP A 596 -2.72 6.96 10.33
C ASP A 596 -2.53 8.35 9.70
N TRP A 597 -3.31 8.63 8.66
CA TRP A 597 -3.54 9.98 8.18
C TRP A 597 -4.33 10.79 9.21
N PHE A 598 -4.18 12.11 9.22
CA PHE A 598 -4.85 12.95 10.22
C PHE A 598 -6.36 12.73 10.29
N ASP A 599 -7.04 12.61 9.15
CA ASP A 599 -8.49 12.39 9.09
C ASP A 599 -8.94 11.01 9.59
N SER A 600 -8.02 10.04 9.71
CA SER A 600 -8.32 8.75 10.33
C SER A 600 -8.31 8.80 11.86
N THR A 601 -7.73 9.85 12.46
CA THR A 601 -7.53 9.94 13.91
C THR A 601 -8.82 10.22 14.69
N GLY A 602 -9.82 10.84 14.04
CA GLY A 602 -11.01 11.39 14.67
C GLY A 602 -10.83 12.78 15.29
N LEU A 603 -9.64 13.37 15.19
CA LEU A 603 -9.37 14.73 15.64
C LEU A 603 -9.86 15.76 14.63
N THR A 604 -10.29 16.92 15.10
CA THR A 604 -10.70 18.04 14.24
C THR A 604 -9.47 18.69 13.62
N TRP A 605 -9.41 18.74 12.30
CA TRP A 605 -8.39 19.50 11.60
C TRP A 605 -8.65 21.00 11.80
N THR A 606 -7.70 21.66 12.45
CA THR A 606 -7.66 23.13 12.59
C THR A 606 -6.48 23.63 11.80
N ASP A 607 -6.74 24.45 10.77
CA ASP A 607 -5.72 24.99 9.86
C ASP A 607 -4.52 25.54 10.64
N PRO A 608 -3.34 24.91 10.60
CA PRO A 608 -2.23 25.31 11.46
C PRO A 608 -1.61 26.65 11.04
N SER A 609 -1.86 27.10 9.81
CA SER A 609 -1.52 28.44 9.33
C SER A 609 -2.57 28.98 8.36
N PRO A 610 -2.58 30.29 8.04
CA PRO A 610 -3.57 30.90 7.14
C PRO A 610 -3.65 30.28 5.74
N ASN A 611 -2.60 29.58 5.31
CA ASN A 611 -2.50 28.95 3.98
C ASN A 611 -2.47 27.41 4.05
N MET A 612 -2.41 26.79 5.23
CA MET A 612 -2.50 25.33 5.36
C MET A 612 -3.95 24.92 5.64
N ARG A 613 -4.78 24.96 4.59
CA ARG A 613 -6.26 24.94 4.71
C ARG A 613 -6.92 23.58 4.51
N SER A 614 -6.14 22.55 4.17
CA SER A 614 -6.69 21.23 3.90
C SER A 614 -5.62 20.16 4.12
N LEU A 615 -6.06 18.92 4.32
CA LEU A 615 -5.16 17.76 4.37
C LEU A 615 -4.55 17.44 2.99
N ASN A 616 -5.22 17.82 1.90
CA ASN A 616 -4.62 17.72 0.56
C ASN A 616 -3.47 18.71 0.40
N ALA A 617 -3.64 19.95 0.87
CA ALA A 617 -2.57 20.93 0.93
C ALA A 617 -1.42 20.41 1.81
N ALA A 618 -1.70 19.85 2.98
CA ALA A 618 -0.68 19.26 3.85
C ALA A 618 0.07 18.11 3.15
N ALA A 619 -0.64 17.23 2.44
CA ALA A 619 -0.05 16.12 1.70
C ALA A 619 0.85 16.59 0.54
N LEU A 620 0.46 17.65 -0.17
CA LEU A 620 1.21 18.19 -1.31
C LEU A 620 2.32 19.18 -0.91
N TYR A 621 2.21 19.79 0.26
CA TYR A 621 3.10 20.84 0.76
C TYR A 621 4.59 20.45 0.75
N PRO A 622 5.02 19.25 1.20
CA PRO A 622 6.42 18.85 1.13
C PRO A 622 7.01 18.93 -0.29
N GLY A 623 6.18 18.77 -1.33
CA GLY A 623 6.58 18.88 -2.73
C GLY A 623 6.47 20.28 -3.31
N LEU A 624 5.26 20.84 -3.28
CA LEU A 624 4.97 22.08 -4.02
C LEU A 624 5.65 23.31 -3.42
N ALA A 625 5.88 23.31 -2.10
CA ALA A 625 6.54 24.42 -1.43
C ALA A 625 8.07 24.41 -1.61
N LEU A 626 8.68 23.38 -2.21
CA LEU A 626 10.13 23.35 -2.49
C LEU A 626 10.60 24.57 -3.29
N LEU A 627 9.72 25.12 -4.14
CA LEU A 627 10.02 26.25 -5.02
C LEU A 627 9.44 27.59 -4.52
N GLU A 628 8.83 27.61 -3.34
CA GLU A 628 8.07 28.76 -2.83
C GLU A 628 8.95 30.00 -2.61
N ALA A 629 10.24 29.82 -2.32
CA ALA A 629 11.18 30.93 -2.16
C ALA A 629 11.54 31.63 -3.49
N ALA A 630 11.11 31.12 -4.65
CA ALA A 630 11.30 31.81 -5.92
C ALA A 630 10.34 33.02 -6.02
N PRO A 631 10.86 34.26 -6.21
CA PRO A 631 10.05 35.48 -6.09
C PRO A 631 9.01 35.68 -7.21
N ASN A 632 9.16 34.96 -8.33
CA ASN A 632 8.30 35.03 -9.51
C ASN A 632 7.52 33.73 -9.75
N TYR A 633 7.13 33.07 -8.67
CA TYR A 633 6.42 31.79 -8.66
C TYR A 633 5.37 31.79 -7.55
N SER A 634 4.11 31.48 -7.89
CA SER A 634 3.04 31.35 -6.91
C SER A 634 2.78 29.88 -6.60
N VAL A 635 2.64 29.56 -5.31
CA VAL A 635 2.14 28.27 -4.79
C VAL A 635 0.67 28.35 -4.39
N GLY A 636 -0.08 29.31 -4.95
CA GLY A 636 -1.51 29.47 -4.69
C GLY A 636 -1.85 30.22 -3.39
N ARG A 637 -0.89 30.81 -2.69
CA ARG A 637 -1.20 31.73 -1.58
C ARG A 637 -2.12 32.86 -2.05
N GLY A 638 -3.02 33.29 -1.18
CA GLY A 638 -4.03 34.29 -1.52
C GLY A 638 -5.17 33.79 -2.42
N THR A 639 -5.31 32.48 -2.63
CA THR A 639 -6.48 31.86 -3.28
C THR A 639 -7.24 30.96 -2.29
N ASP A 640 -8.23 30.22 -2.79
CA ASP A 640 -8.96 29.17 -2.09
C ASP A 640 -8.20 27.83 -2.00
N ALA A 641 -7.11 27.67 -2.76
CA ALA A 641 -6.38 26.41 -2.89
C ALA A 641 -4.83 26.57 -2.75
N PRO A 642 -4.33 27.21 -1.69
CA PRO A 642 -2.90 27.29 -1.42
C PRO A 642 -2.29 25.89 -1.28
N PHE A 643 -1.08 25.70 -1.84
CA PHE A 643 -0.35 24.43 -1.89
C PHE A 643 -1.08 23.26 -2.56
N GLU A 644 -2.14 23.54 -3.32
CA GLU A 644 -2.76 22.58 -4.24
C GLU A 644 -2.58 23.02 -5.70
N GLN A 645 -2.10 24.24 -5.94
CA GLN A 645 -1.89 24.79 -7.27
C GLN A 645 -0.66 25.67 -7.33
N ILE A 646 -0.08 25.78 -8.51
CA ILE A 646 1.09 26.62 -8.78
C ILE A 646 0.85 27.44 -10.03
N GLY A 647 1.50 28.59 -10.16
CA GLY A 647 1.31 29.46 -11.31
C GLY A 647 2.28 30.63 -11.39
N ALA A 648 2.38 31.19 -12.59
CA ALA A 648 3.14 32.40 -12.87
C ALA A 648 2.67 33.03 -14.18
N ASP A 649 3.00 34.30 -14.41
CA ASP A 649 2.63 35.01 -15.65
C ASP A 649 3.38 34.53 -16.91
N TRP A 650 4.39 33.69 -16.73
CA TRP A 650 5.18 33.06 -17.79
C TRP A 650 4.84 31.57 -18.00
N ILE A 651 4.03 30.96 -17.13
CA ILE A 651 3.59 29.57 -17.29
C ILE A 651 2.46 29.51 -18.32
N ARG A 652 2.47 28.48 -19.17
CA ARG A 652 1.31 28.11 -20.00
C ARG A 652 0.68 26.86 -19.41
N GLY A 653 -0.48 27.02 -18.77
CA GLY A 653 -1.11 25.96 -17.97
C GLY A 653 -1.29 24.64 -18.72
N PRO A 654 -1.87 24.64 -19.94
CA PRO A 654 -2.06 23.42 -20.73
C PRO A 654 -0.76 22.68 -21.08
N GLU A 655 0.30 23.42 -21.40
CA GLU A 655 1.62 22.84 -21.76
C GLU A 655 2.27 22.19 -20.54
N LEU A 656 2.29 22.89 -19.40
CA LEU A 656 2.84 22.34 -18.16
C LEU A 656 2.04 21.12 -17.67
N ALA A 657 0.70 21.18 -17.72
CA ALA A 657 -0.15 20.05 -17.35
C ALA A 657 0.08 18.86 -18.27
N GLN A 658 0.21 19.07 -19.58
CA GLN A 658 0.51 17.98 -20.53
C GLN A 658 1.87 17.36 -20.24
N PHE A 659 2.90 18.17 -20.03
CA PHE A 659 4.24 17.68 -19.69
C PHE A 659 4.21 16.83 -18.42
N LEU A 660 3.60 17.35 -17.36
CA LEU A 660 3.51 16.67 -16.07
C LEU A 660 2.65 15.42 -16.10
N ASN A 661 1.59 15.35 -16.91
CA ASN A 661 0.79 14.11 -17.03
C ASN A 661 1.43 13.08 -17.97
N ASN A 662 2.31 13.50 -18.88
CA ASN A 662 3.14 12.58 -19.66
C ASN A 662 4.27 11.97 -18.83
N TRP A 663 4.63 12.63 -17.72
CA TRP A 663 5.46 12.08 -16.67
C TRP A 663 4.58 11.36 -15.65
N VAL A 664 4.91 10.13 -15.28
CA VAL A 664 4.09 9.38 -14.31
C VAL A 664 4.32 9.98 -12.91
N LEU A 665 3.39 10.80 -12.44
CA LEU A 665 3.40 11.35 -11.08
C LEU A 665 2.58 10.45 -10.14
N PRO A 666 3.21 9.78 -9.16
CA PRO A 666 2.51 8.90 -8.23
C PRO A 666 1.45 9.64 -7.40
N GLY A 667 0.23 9.09 -7.35
CA GLY A 667 -0.83 9.57 -6.45
C GLY A 667 -1.50 10.90 -6.82
N VAL A 668 -1.09 11.57 -7.90
CA VAL A 668 -1.65 12.87 -8.32
C VAL A 668 -2.05 12.92 -9.79
N ARG A 669 -3.05 13.75 -10.08
CA ARG A 669 -3.40 14.18 -11.44
C ARG A 669 -3.23 15.68 -11.55
N VAL A 670 -2.70 16.15 -12.67
CA VAL A 670 -2.43 17.57 -12.89
C VAL A 670 -3.41 18.12 -13.94
N TYR A 671 -3.95 19.31 -13.73
CA TYR A 671 -4.75 19.99 -14.75
C TYR A 671 -4.41 21.47 -14.84
N ALA A 672 -4.55 22.04 -16.04
CA ALA A 672 -4.32 23.46 -16.27
C ALA A 672 -5.36 24.31 -15.52
N THR A 673 -4.93 25.40 -14.92
CA THR A 673 -5.80 26.33 -14.21
C THR A 673 -5.40 27.77 -14.46
N ARG A 674 -6.30 28.70 -14.14
CA ARG A 674 -6.06 30.15 -14.08
C ARG A 674 -6.56 30.66 -12.75
N PHE A 675 -5.79 31.52 -12.10
CA PHE A 675 -6.18 32.09 -10.82
C PHE A 675 -5.54 33.46 -10.61
N GLN A 676 -6.12 34.24 -9.71
CA GLN A 676 -5.65 35.56 -9.32
C GLN A 676 -5.38 35.56 -7.82
N PRO A 677 -4.10 35.49 -7.39
CA PRO A 677 -3.74 35.61 -5.98
C PRO A 677 -4.21 36.96 -5.41
N SER A 678 -4.76 36.97 -4.19
CA SER A 678 -5.03 38.21 -3.45
C SER A 678 -3.81 38.73 -2.68
N ALA A 679 -2.78 37.90 -2.48
CA ALA A 679 -1.56 38.20 -1.76
C ALA A 679 -0.38 37.36 -2.32
N GLY A 680 0.85 37.72 -1.96
CA GLY A 680 2.06 37.03 -2.42
C GLY A 680 2.44 37.33 -3.88
N PRO A 681 3.27 36.50 -4.50
CA PRO A 681 3.66 36.65 -5.91
C PRO A 681 2.44 36.74 -6.82
N PHE A 682 2.44 37.75 -7.71
CA PHE A 682 1.35 38.05 -8.65
C PHE A 682 0.02 38.46 -8.00
N ALA A 683 0.04 39.04 -6.78
CA ALA A 683 -1.15 39.62 -6.16
C ALA A 683 -1.90 40.58 -7.11
N GLY A 684 -3.21 40.38 -7.26
CA GLY A 684 -4.07 41.16 -8.14
C GLY A 684 -3.89 40.88 -9.64
N LYS A 685 -3.05 39.94 -10.04
CA LYS A 685 -2.82 39.58 -11.45
C LYS A 685 -3.36 38.18 -11.75
N MET A 686 -4.18 38.07 -12.81
CA MET A 686 -4.59 36.75 -13.33
C MET A 686 -3.38 36.06 -13.97
N ILE A 687 -3.06 34.86 -13.52
CA ILE A 687 -1.94 34.05 -14.00
C ILE A 687 -2.43 32.66 -14.43
N GLU A 688 -1.65 31.99 -15.27
CA GLU A 688 -1.88 30.58 -15.58
C GLU A 688 -0.99 29.67 -14.74
N GLY A 689 -1.39 28.41 -14.66
CA GLY A 689 -0.73 27.45 -13.81
C GLY A 689 -1.31 26.06 -13.96
N VAL A 690 -1.00 25.23 -12.97
CA VAL A 690 -1.58 23.89 -12.84
C VAL A 690 -2.05 23.64 -11.42
N ARG A 691 -3.10 22.82 -11.29
CA ARG A 691 -3.62 22.32 -10.02
C ARG A 691 -3.36 20.83 -9.91
N PHE A 692 -2.99 20.39 -8.72
CA PHE A 692 -2.69 19.02 -8.36
C PHE A 692 -3.88 18.44 -7.60
N VAL A 693 -4.46 17.37 -8.12
CA VAL A 693 -5.51 16.59 -7.46
C VAL A 693 -4.86 15.35 -6.88
N VAL A 694 -4.94 15.18 -5.57
CA VAL A 694 -4.57 13.92 -4.93
C VAL A 694 -5.63 12.88 -5.30
N VAL A 695 -5.27 11.92 -6.16
CA VAL A 695 -6.14 10.83 -6.59
C VAL A 695 -5.91 9.56 -5.77
N ASN A 696 -4.72 9.42 -5.19
CA ASN A 696 -4.39 8.38 -4.23
C ASN A 696 -3.25 8.86 -3.30
N ARG A 697 -3.60 9.26 -2.08
CA ARG A 697 -2.64 9.78 -1.10
C ARG A 697 -1.64 8.73 -0.59
N GLU A 698 -1.99 7.44 -0.62
CA GLU A 698 -1.08 6.36 -0.22
C GLU A 698 0.02 6.11 -1.25
N GLN A 699 -0.19 6.54 -2.50
CA GLN A 699 0.81 6.48 -3.57
C GLN A 699 1.55 7.80 -3.76
N LEU A 700 1.17 8.87 -3.05
CA LEU A 700 1.76 10.19 -3.22
C LEU A 700 3.16 10.22 -2.61
N ASN A 701 4.16 10.43 -3.46
CA ASN A 701 5.49 10.88 -3.06
C ASN A 701 5.59 12.39 -3.35
N ALA A 702 5.30 13.20 -2.34
CA ALA A 702 5.18 14.65 -2.48
C ALA A 702 6.51 15.27 -2.87
N ALA A 703 7.61 14.86 -2.24
CA ALA A 703 8.93 15.39 -2.59
C ALA A 703 9.29 15.10 -4.06
N ARG A 704 8.98 13.89 -4.55
CA ARG A 704 9.20 13.54 -5.96
C ARG A 704 8.34 14.40 -6.90
N VAL A 705 7.06 14.60 -6.60
CA VAL A 705 6.19 15.51 -7.36
C VAL A 705 6.79 16.91 -7.44
N GLY A 706 7.35 17.42 -6.34
CA GLY A 706 8.05 18.71 -6.31
C GLY A 706 9.30 18.76 -7.20
N LEU A 707 10.11 17.70 -7.20
CA LEU A 707 11.30 17.59 -8.07
C LEU A 707 10.94 17.46 -9.55
N ASP A 708 9.91 16.67 -9.88
CA ASP A 708 9.41 16.54 -11.26
C ASP A 708 8.82 17.86 -11.77
N LEU A 709 8.12 18.61 -10.90
CA LEU A 709 7.66 19.97 -11.18
C LEU A 709 8.82 20.92 -11.43
N ALA A 710 9.84 20.92 -10.57
CA ALA A 710 11.05 21.73 -10.73
C ALA A 710 11.73 21.46 -12.08
N TYR A 711 11.88 20.18 -12.43
CA TYR A 711 12.44 19.75 -13.71
C TYR A 711 11.58 20.19 -14.89
N ALA A 712 10.26 20.00 -14.84
CA ALA A 712 9.35 20.42 -15.89
C ALA A 712 9.42 21.93 -16.13
N LEU A 713 9.45 22.73 -15.07
CA LEU A 713 9.60 24.18 -15.15
C LEU A 713 10.95 24.59 -15.75
N GLN A 714 12.05 23.93 -15.36
CA GLN A 714 13.35 24.21 -15.95
C GLN A 714 13.43 23.83 -17.43
N ARG A 715 12.76 22.73 -17.84
CA ARG A 715 12.73 22.27 -19.23
C ARG A 715 11.89 23.14 -20.15
N LEU A 716 10.68 23.51 -19.71
CA LEU A 716 9.76 24.30 -20.51
C LEU A 716 10.08 25.79 -20.45
N TYR A 717 10.60 26.27 -19.32
CA TYR A 717 10.81 27.68 -19.02
C TYR A 717 12.20 27.93 -18.40
N PRO A 718 13.30 27.61 -19.11
CA PRO A 718 14.65 27.67 -18.55
C PRO A 718 14.99 29.05 -18.00
N GLY A 719 15.56 29.07 -16.79
CA GLY A 719 15.99 30.30 -16.12
C GLY A 719 14.86 31.13 -15.50
N LYS A 720 13.61 30.66 -15.54
CA LYS A 720 12.49 31.34 -14.89
C LYS A 720 12.36 31.04 -13.39
N ILE A 721 12.90 29.92 -12.90
CA ILE A 721 12.90 29.61 -11.47
C ILE A 721 14.29 29.85 -10.88
N ASN A 722 14.35 30.60 -9.77
CA ASN A 722 15.58 30.79 -9.01
C ASN A 722 15.76 29.65 -8.00
N PHE A 723 16.34 28.52 -8.45
CA PHE A 723 16.61 27.37 -7.58
C PHE A 723 17.57 27.68 -6.43
N GLU A 724 18.50 28.62 -6.61
CA GLU A 724 19.43 29.01 -5.55
C GLU A 724 18.70 29.71 -4.39
N ALA A 725 17.66 30.51 -4.67
CA ALA A 725 16.78 31.04 -3.62
C ALA A 725 16.02 29.93 -2.87
N CYS A 726 15.73 28.83 -3.55
CA CYS A 726 15.00 27.68 -3.02
C CYS A 726 15.88 26.68 -2.24
N ARG A 727 17.20 26.88 -2.22
CA ARG A 727 18.16 25.93 -1.64
C ARG A 727 17.86 25.52 -0.20
N PHE A 728 17.33 26.42 0.63
CA PHE A 728 17.03 26.12 2.03
C PHE A 728 15.80 25.22 2.17
N LEU A 729 14.83 25.34 1.26
CA LEU A 729 13.62 24.51 1.23
C LEU A 729 13.91 23.14 0.60
N ILE A 730 14.70 23.11 -0.48
CA ILE A 730 15.20 21.88 -1.10
C ILE A 730 16.13 21.15 -0.12
N GLY A 731 17.07 21.87 0.48
CA GLY A 731 17.99 21.38 1.50
C GLY A 731 19.16 20.56 0.98
N SER A 732 19.39 20.48 -0.33
CA SER A 732 20.56 19.83 -0.89
C SER A 732 21.18 20.67 -2.01
N ARG A 733 22.46 21.01 -1.87
CA ARG A 733 23.26 21.70 -2.90
C ARG A 733 23.34 20.88 -4.18
N GLU A 734 23.56 19.59 -4.03
CA GLU A 734 23.64 18.64 -5.14
C GLU A 734 22.33 18.65 -5.95
N VAL A 735 21.19 18.54 -5.27
CA VAL A 735 19.87 18.60 -5.93
C VAL A 735 19.63 19.95 -6.59
N VAL A 736 20.00 21.06 -5.94
CA VAL A 736 19.88 22.41 -6.53
C VAL A 736 20.71 22.54 -7.82
N GLU A 737 21.96 22.09 -7.82
CA GLU A 737 22.80 22.13 -9.02
C GLU A 737 22.28 21.21 -10.12
N ALA A 738 21.83 20.01 -9.77
CA ALA A 738 21.20 19.09 -10.73
C ALA A 738 19.96 19.72 -11.40
N LEU A 739 19.09 20.37 -10.62
CA LEU A 739 17.92 21.07 -11.15
C LEU A 739 18.33 22.24 -12.05
N LYS A 740 19.33 23.05 -11.66
CA LYS A 740 19.86 24.14 -12.50
C LYS A 740 20.40 23.62 -13.83
N SER A 741 21.10 22.48 -13.81
CA SER A 741 21.64 21.81 -14.99
C SER A 741 20.61 21.04 -15.82
N GLY A 742 19.33 21.01 -15.40
CA GLY A 742 18.27 20.31 -16.13
C GLY A 742 18.43 18.79 -16.13
N VAL A 743 19.08 18.25 -15.09
CA VAL A 743 19.20 16.81 -14.81
C VAL A 743 17.82 16.28 -14.41
N ALA A 744 17.42 15.15 -14.97
CA ALA A 744 16.12 14.55 -14.67
C ALA A 744 16.09 14.01 -13.23
N PRO A 745 15.00 14.18 -12.47
CA PRO A 745 14.88 13.70 -11.10
C PRO A 745 15.22 12.21 -10.91
N GLY A 746 14.88 11.36 -11.88
CA GLY A 746 15.24 9.93 -11.84
C GLY A 746 16.75 9.65 -11.78
N GLN A 747 17.60 10.59 -12.21
CA GLN A 747 19.06 10.47 -12.17
C GLN A 747 19.67 10.89 -10.82
N ILE A 748 18.94 11.66 -10.01
CA ILE A 748 19.35 12.03 -8.64
C ILE A 748 18.56 11.27 -7.56
N GLU A 749 17.55 10.50 -7.96
CA GLU A 749 16.65 9.78 -7.06
C GLU A 749 17.37 8.71 -6.25
N GLU A 750 18.31 7.96 -6.85
CA GLU A 750 19.03 6.91 -6.15
C GLU A 750 19.79 7.46 -4.93
N ARG A 751 20.44 8.61 -5.10
CA ARG A 751 21.18 9.30 -4.04
C ARG A 751 20.25 9.83 -2.95
N VAL A 752 19.17 10.49 -3.35
CA VAL A 752 18.15 11.00 -2.41
C VAL A 752 17.52 9.84 -1.63
N ARG A 753 17.25 8.72 -2.29
CA ARG A 753 16.72 7.49 -1.68
C ARG A 753 17.70 6.89 -0.69
N GLN A 754 18.99 6.86 -1.02
CA GLN A 754 20.03 6.39 -0.09
C GLN A 754 20.05 7.23 1.19
N GLN A 755 20.05 8.57 1.08
CA GLN A 755 19.99 9.46 2.24
C GLN A 755 18.73 9.24 3.09
N ALA A 756 17.58 9.06 2.42
CA ALA A 756 16.33 8.75 3.11
C ALA A 756 16.40 7.42 3.86
N GLN A 757 16.99 6.36 3.27
CA GLN A 757 17.17 5.06 3.92
C GLN A 757 18.12 5.14 5.12
N GLU A 758 19.22 5.89 5.01
CA GLU A 758 20.14 6.13 6.13
C GLU A 758 19.44 6.87 7.28
N TYR A 759 18.63 7.88 6.95
CA TYR A 759 17.80 8.58 7.93
C TYR A 759 16.73 7.66 8.54
N GLU A 760 16.11 6.78 7.76
CA GLU A 760 15.14 5.81 8.28
C GLU A 760 15.73 4.90 9.35
N GLN A 761 16.98 4.47 9.18
CA GLN A 761 17.71 3.71 10.21
C GLN A 761 18.06 4.59 11.41
N ARG A 762 18.50 5.83 11.17
CA ARG A 762 18.86 6.80 12.21
C ARG A 762 17.70 7.14 13.14
N ARG A 763 16.46 7.21 12.63
CA ARG A 763 15.28 7.55 13.45
C ARG A 763 14.75 6.41 14.32
N VAL A 764 15.06 5.15 14.01
CA VAL A 764 14.49 3.95 14.69
C VAL A 764 14.55 4.04 16.22
N PRO A 765 15.67 4.41 16.85
CA PRO A 765 15.78 4.43 18.32
C PRO A 765 14.86 5.45 19.01
N PHE A 766 14.35 6.41 18.26
CA PHE A 766 13.57 7.54 18.77
C PHE A 766 12.08 7.40 18.48
N LEU A 767 11.67 6.38 17.71
CA LEU A 767 10.27 6.15 17.40
C LEU A 767 9.49 5.82 18.68
N LEU A 768 8.36 6.51 18.88
CA LEU A 768 7.49 6.30 20.03
C LEU A 768 6.28 5.42 19.71
N TYR A 769 5.98 5.24 18.42
CA TYR A 769 4.79 4.62 17.84
C TYR A 769 5.12 3.67 16.70
#